data_AF-A0A3D2GAY3-F1
#
_entry.id   AF-A0A3D2GAY3-F1
#
_cell.length_a   1.000
_cell.length_b   1.000
_cell.length_c   1.000
_cell.angle_alpha   90.00
_cell.angle_beta   90.00
_cell.angle_gamma   90.00
#
_symmetry.space_group_name_H-M   'P 1'
#
loop_
_entity.id
_entity.type
_entity.pdbx_description
1 polymer ?
#
loop_
_entity_poly.entity_id
_entity_poly.type
_entity_poly.pdbx_seq_one_letter_code
_entity_poly.pdbx_strand_id
1 'polypeptide(L)'
;MKRKKWLALGLTVALVMSPVTGVYAQEENSSGIENTTVKGAKGDVSTSGDEDPAVVSEEGENITVEGNVTTTGDASAGVIGENDSNITVNGDITTSGGSIKGKDENGEYWRSSDGVIANGATVKVNGDITVSGTGSAGVSANNNATVEVTGNVEAKGDNQTHEGQTGGTYIDKWADGVEADNGSKVTVDGNVTSQKGWAIDSHGSDVTVNGDVHSEKGSAINARKGSTITIDGSVSSNAGITLGGIIETTESTIKITKDVTAKNAWGILAGSEADIEVGGNISSEKEAVYIAGKDALIVVDGNVYSTKGCAMDILEQAEATVKGDVSGNKLAIWMDNSSKLQALGKISSNDVGILLSLYGDQGTGELELGTIDAQTAISINYGEYKDIDKILAALPEMTVYKMNADTLLRLYTESEGLSLKEASDLAEKILMEKLQYAIRKQDTSNGKINIADELTKAKEGQTLTFSVVANDGYEVDSVSAGGENIPVIKNDNGTYSITVPKGGGVNISAIFKSIKQDQTTDPTPTPNPTPTPGTVTPSASQQTSILTVAEDTEIVVIPQTWYSTKQQEFQQVVNTIPQNGVCILEADDLISFNRKTFAAFSNRTDITYVIIYKWNGNTYQTVIPAGYPVMDLLNEDGYCGCLYLNSVFGSTLID
;
A
#
# COMPACT_ATOMS: atom_id res chain seq x y z
N MET A 1 -86.58 -24.50 -47.45
CA MET A 1 -87.19 -23.44 -48.28
C MET A 1 -86.23 -22.26 -48.35
N LYS A 2 -85.86 -21.83 -49.58
CA LYS A 2 -85.16 -20.58 -50.03
C LYS A 2 -83.76 -20.31 -49.43
N ARG A 3 -82.64 -20.52 -50.17
CA ARG A 3 -82.02 -19.68 -51.26
C ARG A 3 -81.60 -18.30 -50.76
N LYS A 4 -80.51 -17.63 -51.15
CA LYS A 4 -79.26 -17.79 -51.93
C LYS A 4 -78.63 -16.35 -51.95
N LYS A 5 -77.36 -16.23 -52.38
CA LYS A 5 -76.64 -15.02 -52.90
C LYS A 5 -75.95 -14.16 -51.83
N TRP A 6 -74.62 -14.04 -51.78
CA TRP A 6 -73.65 -13.42 -52.72
C TRP A 6 -73.96 -11.95 -53.04
N LEU A 7 -73.14 -11.04 -52.51
CA LEU A 7 -72.75 -9.82 -53.21
C LEU A 7 -71.30 -9.46 -52.81
N ALA A 8 -70.43 -9.41 -53.80
CA ALA A 8 -69.10 -8.84 -53.73
C ALA A 8 -69.18 -7.37 -54.16
N LEU A 9 -68.45 -6.48 -53.48
CA LEU A 9 -67.99 -5.22 -54.04
C LEU A 9 -66.75 -4.78 -53.26
N GLY A 10 -65.62 -4.76 -53.95
CA GLY A 10 -64.35 -4.31 -53.41
C GLY A 10 -64.29 -2.80 -53.31
N LEU A 11 -63.59 -2.33 -52.29
CA LEU A 11 -62.85 -1.08 -52.35
C LEU A 11 -61.58 -1.25 -51.50
N THR A 12 -60.46 -1.48 -52.19
CA THR A 12 -59.10 -1.32 -51.66
C THR A 12 -58.83 0.16 -51.38
N VAL A 13 -58.67 0.53 -50.10
CA VAL A 13 -57.80 1.63 -49.68
C VAL A 13 -57.08 1.19 -48.41
N ALA A 14 -55.80 1.56 -48.37
CA ALA A 14 -54.73 1.07 -47.54
C ALA A 14 -54.85 1.39 -46.03
N LEU A 15 -54.45 0.39 -45.23
CA LEU A 15 -53.47 0.45 -44.14
C LEU A 15 -53.55 1.63 -43.15
N VAL A 16 -54.10 1.35 -41.97
CA VAL A 16 -53.45 1.68 -40.69
C VAL A 16 -53.62 0.48 -39.78
N MET A 17 -52.50 -0.20 -39.48
CA MET A 17 -52.44 -1.36 -38.60
C MET A 17 -52.62 -0.93 -37.14
N SER A 18 -53.56 -1.58 -36.45
CA SER A 18 -53.48 -1.89 -35.02
C SER A 18 -54.42 -3.05 -34.75
N PRO A 19 -53.91 -4.21 -34.29
CA PRO A 19 -54.70 -5.04 -33.41
C PRO A 19 -53.97 -5.18 -32.07
N VAL A 20 -54.50 -4.48 -31.07
CA VAL A 20 -54.54 -5.02 -29.72
C VAL A 20 -55.66 -6.04 -29.73
N THR A 21 -55.30 -7.31 -29.80
CA THR A 21 -56.13 -8.41 -29.29
C THR A 21 -55.24 -9.23 -28.40
N GLY A 22 -55.36 -8.98 -27.10
CA GLY A 22 -54.71 -9.75 -26.07
C GLY A 22 -55.12 -11.21 -26.17
N VAL A 23 -54.13 -12.08 -26.33
CA VAL A 23 -54.22 -13.47 -25.93
C VAL A 23 -53.68 -13.50 -24.51
N TYR A 24 -54.58 -13.71 -23.55
CA TYR A 24 -54.23 -14.16 -22.21
C TYR A 24 -53.58 -15.54 -22.37
N ALA A 25 -52.26 -15.61 -22.26
CA ALA A 25 -51.57 -16.84 -21.89
C ALA A 25 -51.41 -16.80 -20.37
N GLN A 26 -51.99 -17.83 -19.76
CA GLN A 26 -52.01 -18.14 -18.35
C GLN A 26 -50.57 -18.23 -17.80
N GLU A 27 -50.28 -17.50 -16.72
CA GLU A 27 -49.11 -17.72 -15.87
C GLU A 27 -49.14 -19.17 -15.35
N GLU A 28 -48.27 -20.02 -15.87
CA GLU A 28 -47.80 -21.19 -15.14
C GLU A 28 -46.48 -20.81 -14.47
N ASN A 29 -46.57 -20.53 -13.16
CA ASN A 29 -45.45 -20.52 -12.24
C ASN A 29 -44.88 -21.94 -12.13
N SER A 30 -43.79 -22.22 -12.83
CA SER A 30 -42.76 -23.26 -12.56
C SER A 30 -42.07 -23.57 -13.88
N SER A 31 -40.80 -23.20 -14.01
CA SER A 31 -39.85 -23.94 -14.83
C SER A 31 -38.43 -23.42 -14.59
N GLY A 32 -37.78 -23.89 -13.52
CA GLY A 32 -36.32 -23.97 -13.54
C GLY A 32 -35.87 -24.72 -14.81
N ILE A 33 -34.70 -24.37 -15.34
CA ILE A 33 -34.15 -25.07 -16.51
C ILE A 33 -33.48 -26.35 -15.99
N GLU A 34 -34.27 -27.42 -15.92
CA GLU A 34 -33.77 -28.77 -15.65
C GLU A 34 -33.74 -29.59 -16.95
N ASN A 35 -32.55 -30.08 -17.32
CA ASN A 35 -32.31 -31.28 -18.11
C ASN A 35 -33.30 -31.56 -19.28
N THR A 36 -33.58 -30.56 -20.12
CA THR A 36 -34.44 -30.74 -21.29
C THR A 36 -34.02 -29.83 -22.45
N THR A 37 -33.13 -30.32 -23.33
CA THR A 37 -33.00 -30.08 -24.81
C THR A 37 -33.19 -28.66 -25.40
N VAL A 38 -33.47 -27.63 -24.60
CA VAL A 38 -33.73 -26.25 -24.95
C VAL A 38 -32.49 -25.49 -24.54
N LYS A 39 -31.63 -25.25 -25.53
CA LYS A 39 -30.40 -24.47 -25.37
C LYS A 39 -30.75 -23.03 -25.04
N GLY A 40 -30.81 -22.73 -23.75
CA GLY A 40 -30.86 -21.38 -23.23
C GLY A 40 -32.22 -20.69 -23.15
N ALA A 41 -32.31 -19.70 -22.27
CA ALA A 41 -33.46 -18.83 -22.07
C ALA A 41 -33.23 -17.47 -22.75
N LYS A 42 -34.22 -16.94 -23.47
CA LYS A 42 -34.15 -15.63 -24.14
C LYS A 42 -34.50 -14.42 -23.24
N GLY A 43 -34.57 -14.64 -21.94
CA GLY A 43 -35.00 -13.64 -20.97
C GLY A 43 -34.66 -14.10 -19.55
N ASP A 44 -35.34 -13.50 -18.57
CA ASP A 44 -35.10 -13.80 -17.17
C ASP A 44 -35.59 -15.22 -16.80
N VAL A 45 -34.88 -15.86 -15.88
CA VAL A 45 -35.22 -17.17 -15.29
C VAL A 45 -35.45 -16.98 -13.80
N SER A 46 -36.56 -17.49 -13.27
CA SER A 46 -36.83 -17.42 -11.84
C SER A 46 -37.50 -18.66 -11.28
N THR A 47 -37.11 -19.03 -10.07
CA THR A 47 -37.73 -20.11 -9.27
C THR A 47 -37.98 -19.63 -7.84
N SER A 48 -38.98 -20.24 -7.20
CA SER A 48 -39.36 -19.92 -5.83
C SER A 48 -39.68 -21.15 -4.99
N GLY A 49 -39.57 -22.36 -5.56
CA GLY A 49 -39.70 -23.60 -4.82
C GLY A 49 -38.46 -23.86 -3.98
N ASP A 50 -38.62 -24.60 -2.89
CA ASP A 50 -37.47 -25.08 -2.12
C ASP A 50 -36.80 -26.25 -2.86
N GLU A 51 -35.48 -26.35 -2.77
CA GLU A 51 -34.64 -27.30 -3.51
C GLU A 51 -34.85 -27.24 -5.04
N ASP A 52 -35.20 -26.06 -5.57
CA ASP A 52 -35.56 -25.81 -6.98
C ASP A 52 -34.59 -24.77 -7.60
N PRO A 53 -33.36 -25.19 -7.95
CA PRO A 53 -32.38 -24.30 -8.57
C PRO A 53 -32.87 -23.75 -9.92
N ALA A 54 -32.53 -22.51 -10.25
CA ALA A 54 -33.04 -21.88 -11.46
C ALA A 54 -32.41 -22.41 -12.74
N VAL A 55 -31.10 -22.69 -12.73
CA VAL A 55 -30.36 -23.20 -13.89
C VAL A 55 -29.46 -24.34 -13.44
N VAL A 56 -29.64 -25.53 -14.03
CA VAL A 56 -28.78 -26.69 -13.78
C VAL A 56 -28.22 -27.22 -15.10
N SER A 57 -26.91 -27.48 -15.15
CA SER A 57 -26.25 -28.11 -16.29
C SER A 57 -25.27 -29.18 -15.83
N GLU A 58 -25.27 -30.32 -16.52
CA GLU A 58 -24.41 -31.47 -16.24
C GLU A 58 -23.77 -31.99 -17.54
N GLU A 59 -22.78 -32.88 -17.43
CA GLU A 59 -22.24 -33.72 -18.51
C GLU A 59 -21.79 -32.98 -19.79
N GLY A 60 -21.08 -31.85 -19.67
CA GLY A 60 -20.53 -31.12 -20.82
C GLY A 60 -21.54 -30.34 -21.64
N GLU A 61 -22.76 -30.14 -21.14
CA GLU A 61 -23.79 -29.34 -21.79
C GLU A 61 -23.47 -27.84 -21.81
N ASN A 62 -24.06 -27.11 -22.75
CA ASN A 62 -23.91 -25.65 -22.87
C ASN A 62 -25.27 -24.95 -22.69
N ILE A 63 -25.40 -24.14 -21.64
CA ILE A 63 -26.60 -23.34 -21.36
C ILE A 63 -26.27 -21.85 -21.44
N THR A 64 -27.18 -21.05 -22.01
CA THR A 64 -27.08 -19.59 -22.03
C THR A 64 -28.39 -18.95 -21.59
N VAL A 65 -28.37 -18.10 -20.57
CA VAL A 65 -29.49 -17.26 -20.16
C VAL A 65 -29.23 -15.84 -20.65
N GLU A 66 -30.10 -15.30 -21.51
CA GLU A 66 -29.95 -13.94 -22.06
C GLU A 66 -30.30 -12.84 -21.05
N GLY A 67 -31.06 -13.16 -20.00
CA GLY A 67 -31.48 -12.22 -18.95
C GLY A 67 -30.92 -12.54 -17.56
N ASN A 68 -31.63 -12.11 -16.53
CA ASN A 68 -31.29 -12.29 -15.13
C ASN A 68 -31.73 -13.66 -14.61
N VAL A 69 -31.12 -14.12 -13.52
CA VAL A 69 -31.51 -15.33 -12.78
C VAL A 69 -31.93 -14.92 -11.37
N THR A 70 -33.07 -15.43 -10.89
CA THR A 70 -33.56 -15.13 -9.53
C THR A 70 -34.08 -16.38 -8.83
N THR A 71 -33.59 -16.69 -7.63
CA THR A 71 -34.14 -17.76 -6.78
C THR A 71 -34.53 -17.27 -5.40
N THR A 72 -35.67 -17.73 -4.90
CA THR A 72 -36.15 -17.31 -3.56
C THR A 72 -36.42 -18.44 -2.59
N GLY A 73 -36.51 -19.69 -3.05
CA GLY A 73 -36.74 -20.85 -2.19
C GLY A 73 -35.47 -21.33 -1.49
N ASP A 74 -35.64 -22.02 -0.37
CA ASP A 74 -34.52 -22.54 0.43
C ASP A 74 -33.78 -23.65 -0.34
N ALA A 75 -32.49 -23.83 -0.07
CA ALA A 75 -31.59 -24.73 -0.82
C ALA A 75 -31.69 -24.65 -2.35
N SER A 76 -31.96 -23.46 -2.89
CA SER A 76 -32.19 -23.24 -4.31
C SER A 76 -31.15 -22.28 -4.87
N ALA A 77 -30.07 -22.84 -5.40
CA ALA A 77 -29.00 -22.07 -6.01
C ALA A 77 -29.46 -21.39 -7.31
N GLY A 78 -28.85 -20.26 -7.64
CA GLY A 78 -29.12 -19.55 -8.89
C GLY A 78 -28.71 -20.39 -10.08
N VAL A 79 -27.46 -20.81 -10.08
CA VAL A 79 -26.85 -21.64 -11.12
C VAL A 79 -26.11 -22.80 -10.48
N ILE A 80 -26.31 -24.02 -11.00
CA ILE A 80 -25.54 -25.21 -10.68
C ILE A 80 -24.93 -25.75 -11.97
N GLY A 81 -23.60 -25.82 -12.03
CA GLY A 81 -22.86 -26.45 -13.12
C GLY A 81 -22.03 -27.61 -12.60
N GLU A 82 -22.18 -28.79 -13.21
CA GLU A 82 -21.39 -29.97 -12.89
C GLU A 82 -20.70 -30.57 -14.13
N ASN A 83 -19.63 -31.34 -13.90
CA ASN A 83 -19.07 -32.31 -14.86
C ASN A 83 -18.83 -31.72 -16.27
N ASP A 84 -17.88 -30.78 -16.40
CA ASP A 84 -17.45 -30.13 -17.64
C ASP A 84 -18.52 -29.28 -18.36
N SER A 85 -19.69 -29.04 -17.74
CA SER A 85 -20.71 -28.17 -18.31
C SER A 85 -20.26 -26.71 -18.46
N ASN A 86 -20.87 -25.98 -19.39
CA ASN A 86 -20.62 -24.57 -19.64
C ASN A 86 -21.92 -23.76 -19.54
N ILE A 87 -21.99 -22.86 -18.57
CA ILE A 87 -23.16 -22.00 -18.35
C ILE A 87 -22.76 -20.55 -18.57
N THR A 88 -23.59 -19.78 -19.28
CA THR A 88 -23.45 -18.33 -19.40
C THR A 88 -24.74 -17.63 -19.00
N VAL A 89 -24.67 -16.70 -18.06
CA VAL A 89 -25.77 -15.79 -17.70
C VAL A 89 -25.37 -14.38 -18.17
N ASN A 90 -26.19 -13.77 -19.01
CA ASN A 90 -25.91 -12.44 -19.57
C ASN A 90 -26.41 -11.27 -18.71
N GLY A 91 -27.15 -11.56 -17.65
CA GLY A 91 -27.60 -10.59 -16.66
C GLY A 91 -27.09 -10.90 -15.25
N ASP A 92 -27.81 -10.37 -14.26
CA ASP A 92 -27.49 -10.50 -12.85
C ASP A 92 -28.05 -11.82 -12.27
N ILE A 93 -27.44 -12.29 -11.18
CA ILE A 93 -27.95 -13.40 -10.37
C ILE A 93 -28.35 -12.87 -8.99
N THR A 94 -29.58 -13.16 -8.57
CA THR A 94 -30.06 -12.85 -7.22
C THR A 94 -30.62 -14.09 -6.54
N THR A 95 -30.06 -14.48 -5.40
CA THR A 95 -30.58 -15.62 -4.61
C THR A 95 -30.90 -15.19 -3.19
N SER A 96 -32.06 -15.60 -2.65
CA SER A 96 -32.51 -15.14 -1.33
C SER A 96 -32.93 -16.23 -0.34
N GLY A 97 -33.15 -17.47 -0.79
CA GLY A 97 -33.48 -18.57 0.12
C GLY A 97 -32.27 -19.00 0.95
N GLY A 98 -32.49 -19.58 2.12
CA GLY A 98 -31.42 -20.02 3.02
C GLY A 98 -30.93 -21.44 2.74
N SER A 99 -29.74 -21.77 3.27
CA SER A 99 -29.25 -23.15 3.30
C SER A 99 -30.06 -24.00 4.30
N ILE A 100 -30.32 -25.27 3.96
CA ILE A 100 -31.01 -26.23 4.82
C ILE A 100 -30.20 -27.52 5.02
N LYS A 101 -30.41 -28.20 6.15
CA LYS A 101 -29.79 -29.50 6.41
C LYS A 101 -30.50 -30.60 5.60
N GLY A 102 -29.77 -31.22 4.70
CA GLY A 102 -30.11 -32.49 4.08
C GLY A 102 -29.57 -33.68 4.89
N LYS A 103 -30.04 -34.87 4.54
CA LYS A 103 -29.52 -36.14 5.06
C LYS A 103 -29.55 -37.20 3.97
N ASP A 104 -28.41 -37.85 3.76
CA ASP A 104 -28.27 -38.97 2.84
C ASP A 104 -27.71 -40.22 3.56
N GLU A 105 -27.26 -41.22 2.79
CA GLU A 105 -26.64 -42.44 3.32
C GLU A 105 -25.25 -42.20 3.96
N ASN A 106 -24.61 -41.07 3.64
CA ASN A 106 -23.28 -40.71 4.12
C ASN A 106 -23.33 -39.77 5.35
N GLY A 107 -24.46 -39.14 5.63
CA GLY A 107 -24.67 -38.35 6.84
C GLY A 107 -25.61 -37.15 6.68
N GLU A 108 -25.52 -36.21 7.61
CA GLU A 108 -26.13 -34.88 7.44
C GLU A 108 -25.19 -34.01 6.60
N TYR A 109 -25.75 -33.25 5.66
CA TYR A 109 -25.02 -32.30 4.83
C TYR A 109 -25.85 -31.03 4.63
N TRP A 110 -25.22 -29.93 4.22
CA TRP A 110 -25.93 -28.68 3.94
C TRP A 110 -26.19 -28.51 2.45
N ARG A 111 -27.45 -28.29 2.08
CA ARG A 111 -27.84 -27.85 0.74
C ARG A 111 -27.87 -26.33 0.75
N SER A 112 -27.20 -25.71 -0.21
CA SER A 112 -26.98 -24.27 -0.21
C SER A 112 -27.72 -23.53 -1.31
N SER A 113 -28.06 -22.27 -1.04
CA SER A 113 -28.72 -21.36 -1.99
C SER A 113 -27.72 -20.37 -2.58
N ASP A 114 -26.52 -20.87 -2.89
CA ASP A 114 -25.43 -20.06 -3.42
C ASP A 114 -25.85 -19.42 -4.76
N GLY A 115 -25.25 -18.28 -5.09
CA GLY A 115 -25.51 -17.62 -6.38
C GLY A 115 -25.09 -18.52 -7.54
N VAL A 116 -23.86 -19.02 -7.47
CA VAL A 116 -23.29 -20.00 -8.38
C VAL A 116 -22.66 -21.14 -7.59
N ILE A 117 -23.01 -22.38 -7.95
CA ILE A 117 -22.30 -23.60 -7.55
C ILE A 117 -21.68 -24.20 -8.81
N ALA A 118 -20.36 -24.30 -8.88
CA ALA A 118 -19.64 -24.89 -9.99
C ALA A 118 -18.75 -26.03 -9.50
N ASN A 119 -18.94 -27.23 -10.05
CA ASN A 119 -18.19 -28.43 -9.68
C ASN A 119 -17.60 -29.09 -10.93
N GLY A 120 -16.32 -28.80 -11.20
CA GLY A 120 -15.67 -29.19 -12.46
C GLY A 120 -16.34 -28.59 -13.70
N ALA A 121 -17.05 -27.47 -13.56
CA ALA A 121 -17.79 -26.80 -14.63
C ALA A 121 -17.25 -25.40 -14.91
N THR A 122 -17.62 -24.83 -16.05
CA THR A 122 -17.34 -23.43 -16.41
C THR A 122 -18.62 -22.59 -16.33
N VAL A 123 -18.64 -21.56 -15.48
CA VAL A 123 -19.78 -20.65 -15.34
C VAL A 123 -19.33 -19.21 -15.60
N LYS A 124 -20.01 -18.51 -16.52
CA LYS A 124 -19.79 -17.10 -16.82
C LYS A 124 -21.02 -16.29 -16.47
N VAL A 125 -20.85 -15.20 -15.74
CA VAL A 125 -21.91 -14.25 -15.36
C VAL A 125 -21.51 -12.85 -15.82
N ASN A 126 -22.24 -12.30 -16.79
CA ASN A 126 -21.99 -10.96 -17.34
C ASN A 126 -22.77 -9.87 -16.57
N GLY A 127 -22.77 -9.97 -15.24
CA GLY A 127 -23.54 -9.13 -14.34
C GLY A 127 -23.08 -9.27 -12.90
N ASP A 128 -23.86 -8.71 -11.98
CA ASP A 128 -23.64 -8.82 -10.55
C ASP A 128 -24.23 -10.13 -9.98
N ILE A 129 -23.64 -10.64 -8.90
CA ILE A 129 -24.19 -11.74 -8.10
C ILE A 129 -24.50 -11.20 -6.70
N THR A 130 -25.77 -11.29 -6.28
CA THR A 130 -26.22 -10.91 -4.94
C THR A 130 -26.92 -12.07 -4.24
N VAL A 131 -26.44 -12.45 -3.06
CA VAL A 131 -26.97 -13.58 -2.29
C VAL A 131 -27.35 -13.11 -0.89
N SER A 132 -28.60 -13.28 -0.49
CA SER A 132 -29.07 -12.89 0.86
C SER A 132 -29.45 -14.08 1.75
N GLY A 133 -29.32 -15.30 1.24
CA GLY A 133 -29.60 -16.53 1.96
C GLY A 133 -28.65 -16.80 3.12
N THR A 134 -29.16 -17.23 4.28
CA THR A 134 -28.30 -17.61 5.41
C THR A 134 -27.40 -18.79 5.05
N GLY A 135 -26.09 -18.64 5.31
CA GLY A 135 -24.98 -19.54 4.99
C GLY A 135 -24.98 -19.92 3.52
N SER A 136 -25.24 -18.96 2.66
CA SER A 136 -25.12 -19.10 1.21
C SER A 136 -24.05 -18.14 0.72
N ALA A 137 -23.17 -18.63 -0.14
CA ALA A 137 -22.09 -17.91 -0.75
C ALA A 137 -22.51 -17.25 -2.06
N GLY A 138 -21.78 -16.21 -2.48
CA GLY A 138 -21.93 -15.64 -3.82
C GLY A 138 -21.56 -16.64 -4.90
N VAL A 139 -20.34 -17.18 -4.80
CA VAL A 139 -19.79 -18.21 -5.68
C VAL A 139 -19.19 -19.33 -4.84
N SER A 140 -19.51 -20.59 -5.16
CA SER A 140 -18.83 -21.78 -4.65
C SER A 140 -18.27 -22.58 -5.83
N ALA A 141 -16.94 -22.62 -5.97
CA ALA A 141 -16.24 -23.26 -7.07
C ALA A 141 -15.37 -24.42 -6.56
N ASN A 142 -15.57 -25.62 -7.11
CA ASN A 142 -14.98 -26.85 -6.64
C ASN A 142 -14.44 -27.71 -7.79
N ASN A 143 -13.42 -28.52 -7.50
CA ASN A 143 -12.90 -29.60 -8.37
C ASN A 143 -12.51 -29.12 -9.78
N ASN A 144 -11.60 -28.14 -9.87
CA ASN A 144 -11.14 -27.52 -11.11
C ASN A 144 -12.24 -26.76 -11.88
N ALA A 145 -13.27 -26.26 -11.18
CA ALA A 145 -14.26 -25.40 -11.79
C ALA A 145 -13.65 -24.05 -12.22
N THR A 146 -14.22 -23.42 -13.24
CA THR A 146 -13.88 -22.06 -13.67
C THR A 146 -15.11 -21.17 -13.54
N VAL A 147 -15.03 -20.07 -12.78
CA VAL A 147 -16.11 -19.09 -12.67
C VAL A 147 -15.61 -17.70 -13.04
N GLU A 148 -16.28 -17.04 -13.98
CA GLU A 148 -16.00 -15.66 -14.39
C GLU A 148 -17.22 -14.77 -14.11
N VAL A 149 -17.02 -13.68 -13.38
CA VAL A 149 -18.06 -12.69 -13.07
C VAL A 149 -17.59 -11.31 -13.50
N THR A 150 -18.33 -10.65 -14.41
CA THR A 150 -17.93 -9.30 -14.88
C THR A 150 -18.36 -8.18 -13.94
N GLY A 151 -19.31 -8.46 -13.04
CA GLY A 151 -19.79 -7.54 -12.03
C GLY A 151 -19.19 -7.81 -10.65
N ASN A 152 -19.93 -7.41 -9.63
CA ASN A 152 -19.61 -7.62 -8.22
C ASN A 152 -20.17 -8.96 -7.73
N VAL A 153 -19.57 -9.48 -6.66
CA VAL A 153 -20.11 -10.62 -5.91
C VAL A 153 -20.36 -10.17 -4.48
N GLU A 154 -21.62 -10.23 -4.04
CA GLU A 154 -22.04 -9.76 -2.72
C GLU A 154 -22.86 -10.81 -1.95
N ALA A 155 -22.30 -11.30 -0.86
CA ALA A 155 -22.99 -12.18 0.10
C ALA A 155 -23.49 -11.37 1.30
N LYS A 156 -24.81 -11.18 1.37
CA LYS A 156 -25.56 -10.44 2.39
C LYS A 156 -26.12 -11.30 3.52
N GLY A 157 -26.15 -12.61 3.32
CA GLY A 157 -26.72 -13.57 4.26
C GLY A 157 -25.99 -13.61 5.61
N ASP A 158 -26.70 -14.07 6.63
CA ASP A 158 -26.07 -14.43 7.91
C ASP A 158 -25.29 -15.75 7.78
N ASN A 159 -24.29 -16.01 8.64
CA ASN A 159 -23.70 -17.34 8.72
C ASN A 159 -24.74 -18.33 9.28
N GLN A 160 -24.75 -19.56 8.79
CA GLN A 160 -25.52 -20.63 9.42
C GLN A 160 -24.82 -21.06 10.71
N THR A 161 -25.58 -21.23 11.79
CA THR A 161 -25.02 -21.54 13.10
C THR A 161 -25.86 -22.56 13.86
N HIS A 162 -25.23 -23.25 14.81
CA HIS A 162 -25.90 -24.04 15.84
C HIS A 162 -25.39 -23.71 17.25
N GLU A 163 -26.22 -23.95 18.25
CA GLU A 163 -25.80 -23.87 19.66
C GLU A 163 -25.13 -25.17 20.10
N GLY A 164 -23.93 -25.04 20.66
CA GLY A 164 -23.20 -26.16 21.24
C GLY A 164 -23.84 -26.64 22.55
N GLN A 165 -23.67 -27.94 22.85
CA GLN A 165 -24.26 -28.59 24.02
C GLN A 165 -23.83 -27.99 25.37
N THR A 166 -22.67 -27.31 25.41
CA THR A 166 -22.11 -26.65 26.60
C THR A 166 -22.32 -25.13 26.60
N GLY A 167 -23.15 -24.62 25.69
CA GLY A 167 -23.26 -23.19 25.40
C GLY A 167 -22.21 -22.72 24.38
N GLY A 168 -22.52 -21.64 23.67
CA GLY A 168 -21.72 -21.09 22.58
C GLY A 168 -22.33 -21.35 21.21
N THR A 169 -22.13 -20.44 20.27
CA THR A 169 -22.63 -20.51 18.90
C THR A 169 -21.48 -20.91 17.97
N TYR A 170 -21.67 -21.99 17.20
CA TYR A 170 -20.71 -22.49 16.22
C TYR A 170 -21.24 -22.22 14.82
N ILE A 171 -20.34 -21.91 13.88
CA ILE A 171 -20.69 -21.68 12.47
C ILE A 171 -20.67 -23.03 11.74
N ASP A 172 -21.80 -23.35 11.12
CA ASP A 172 -21.99 -24.55 10.32
C ASP A 172 -21.67 -24.32 8.84
N LYS A 173 -22.07 -23.16 8.30
CA LYS A 173 -21.74 -22.72 6.95
C LYS A 173 -21.58 -21.21 6.93
N TRP A 174 -20.55 -20.76 6.25
CA TRP A 174 -20.23 -19.35 6.09
C TRP A 174 -20.99 -18.74 4.91
N ALA A 175 -21.35 -17.46 5.03
CA ALA A 175 -21.94 -16.69 3.94
C ALA A 175 -20.84 -15.94 3.20
N ASP A 176 -20.02 -16.68 2.45
CA ASP A 176 -18.81 -16.13 1.84
C ASP A 176 -19.10 -15.40 0.53
N GLY A 177 -18.26 -14.43 0.17
CA GLY A 177 -18.33 -13.83 -1.16
C GLY A 177 -17.99 -14.88 -2.23
N VAL A 178 -16.77 -15.41 -2.15
CA VAL A 178 -16.24 -16.45 -3.01
C VAL A 178 -15.64 -17.57 -2.16
N GLU A 179 -16.07 -18.81 -2.40
CA GLU A 179 -15.47 -20.05 -1.92
C GLU A 179 -14.84 -20.78 -3.12
N ALA A 180 -13.54 -21.09 -3.07
CA ALA A 180 -12.81 -21.69 -4.18
C ALA A 180 -11.87 -22.83 -3.73
N ASP A 181 -12.19 -24.06 -4.13
CA ASP A 181 -11.53 -25.26 -3.64
C ASP A 181 -11.07 -26.21 -4.75
N ASN A 182 -10.01 -26.97 -4.46
CA ASN A 182 -9.54 -28.12 -5.24
C ASN A 182 -9.21 -27.78 -6.70
N GLY A 183 -8.27 -26.86 -6.91
CA GLY A 183 -7.74 -26.49 -8.23
C GLY A 183 -8.66 -25.59 -9.05
N SER A 184 -9.68 -25.00 -8.41
CA SER A 184 -10.64 -24.14 -9.10
C SER A 184 -10.05 -22.77 -9.42
N LYS A 185 -10.66 -22.09 -10.40
CA LYS A 185 -10.30 -20.75 -10.83
C LYS A 185 -11.50 -19.82 -10.80
N VAL A 186 -11.43 -18.75 -10.02
CA VAL A 186 -12.49 -17.73 -9.95
C VAL A 186 -11.92 -16.38 -10.36
N THR A 187 -12.62 -15.67 -11.23
CA THR A 187 -12.29 -14.30 -11.64
C THR A 187 -13.50 -13.39 -11.47
N VAL A 188 -13.32 -12.29 -10.73
CA VAL A 188 -14.35 -11.27 -10.51
C VAL A 188 -13.79 -9.92 -10.97
N ASP A 189 -14.40 -9.31 -11.98
CA ASP A 189 -13.96 -8.02 -12.50
C ASP A 189 -14.34 -6.85 -11.56
N GLY A 190 -15.40 -7.02 -10.78
CA GLY A 190 -15.85 -6.06 -9.77
C GLY A 190 -15.28 -6.33 -8.38
N ASN A 191 -16.05 -5.92 -7.36
CA ASN A 191 -15.71 -6.11 -5.96
C ASN A 191 -16.24 -7.45 -5.43
N VAL A 192 -15.60 -7.95 -4.38
CA VAL A 192 -16.11 -9.10 -3.61
C VAL A 192 -16.40 -8.64 -2.18
N THR A 193 -17.64 -8.84 -1.72
CA THR A 193 -18.08 -8.41 -0.39
C THR A 193 -18.83 -9.52 0.35
N SER A 194 -18.52 -9.69 1.64
CA SER A 194 -19.34 -10.49 2.56
C SER A 194 -19.77 -9.68 3.78
N GLN A 195 -21.02 -9.85 4.21
CA GLN A 195 -21.54 -9.20 5.41
C GLN A 195 -21.14 -9.91 6.71
N LYS A 196 -20.97 -11.24 6.67
CA LYS A 196 -20.75 -12.07 7.87
C LYS A 196 -19.64 -13.09 7.75
N GLY A 197 -19.39 -13.60 6.56
CA GLY A 197 -18.34 -14.58 6.30
C GLY A 197 -17.06 -13.94 5.80
N TRP A 198 -16.25 -14.78 5.17
CA TRP A 198 -15.09 -14.36 4.43
C TRP A 198 -15.53 -13.72 3.12
N ALA A 199 -14.82 -12.70 2.67
CA ALA A 199 -15.04 -12.24 1.31
C ALA A 199 -14.48 -13.28 0.33
N ILE A 200 -13.32 -13.86 0.64
CA ILE A 200 -12.72 -14.97 -0.10
C ILE A 200 -12.27 -16.06 0.88
N ASP A 201 -12.75 -17.29 0.67
CA ASP A 201 -12.21 -18.51 1.27
C ASP A 201 -11.66 -19.41 0.15
N SER A 202 -10.39 -19.80 0.24
CA SER A 202 -9.72 -20.53 -0.85
C SER A 202 -8.80 -21.63 -0.35
N HIS A 203 -9.01 -22.86 -0.83
CA HIS A 203 -8.16 -24.01 -0.52
C HIS A 203 -7.62 -24.72 -1.77
N GLY A 204 -6.38 -24.38 -2.14
CA GLY A 204 -5.67 -24.94 -3.29
C GLY A 204 -6.24 -24.49 -4.64
N SER A 205 -6.62 -23.22 -4.75
CA SER A 205 -7.30 -22.65 -5.91
C SER A 205 -6.74 -21.26 -6.28
N ASP A 206 -7.09 -20.80 -7.48
CA ASP A 206 -6.72 -19.48 -8.00
C ASP A 206 -7.91 -18.52 -7.96
N VAL A 207 -7.78 -17.39 -7.26
CA VAL A 207 -8.82 -16.35 -7.20
C VAL A 207 -8.24 -15.01 -7.66
N THR A 208 -8.89 -14.37 -8.64
CA THR A 208 -8.54 -13.03 -9.11
C THR A 208 -9.71 -12.07 -8.91
N VAL A 209 -9.46 -10.92 -8.29
CA VAL A 209 -10.45 -9.85 -8.13
C VAL A 209 -9.87 -8.55 -8.65
N ASN A 210 -10.48 -7.95 -9.67
CA ASN A 210 -10.01 -6.70 -10.26
C ASN A 210 -10.50 -5.45 -9.50
N GLY A 211 -11.40 -5.63 -8.53
CA GLY A 211 -11.86 -4.61 -7.60
C GLY A 211 -11.38 -4.82 -6.16
N ASP A 212 -12.13 -4.24 -5.23
CA ASP A 212 -11.86 -4.30 -3.80
C ASP A 212 -12.47 -5.54 -3.15
N VAL A 213 -11.86 -5.98 -2.05
CA VAL A 213 -12.33 -7.11 -1.22
C VAL A 213 -12.67 -6.61 0.17
N HIS A 214 -13.91 -6.88 0.61
CA HIS A 214 -14.39 -6.38 1.90
C HIS A 214 -15.19 -7.42 2.70
N SER A 215 -14.92 -7.53 4.00
CA SER A 215 -15.83 -8.20 4.93
C SER A 215 -16.29 -7.26 6.05
N GLU A 216 -17.59 -7.21 6.32
CA GLU A 216 -18.15 -6.31 7.34
C GLU A 216 -17.98 -6.87 8.77
N LYS A 217 -17.96 -8.20 8.93
CA LYS A 217 -17.90 -8.86 10.24
C LYS A 217 -16.93 -10.04 10.33
N GLY A 218 -16.47 -10.58 9.21
CA GLY A 218 -15.50 -11.66 9.15
C GLY A 218 -14.12 -11.19 8.70
N SER A 219 -13.16 -12.10 8.62
CA SER A 219 -11.90 -11.84 7.92
C SER A 219 -12.21 -11.60 6.43
N ALA A 220 -11.42 -10.78 5.73
CA ALA A 220 -11.61 -10.58 4.30
C ALA A 220 -11.15 -11.81 3.51
N ILE A 221 -10.01 -12.40 3.86
CA ILE A 221 -9.39 -13.50 3.11
C ILE A 221 -8.95 -14.61 4.07
N ASN A 222 -9.30 -15.86 3.74
CA ASN A 222 -8.72 -17.07 4.30
C ASN A 222 -8.13 -17.91 3.15
N ALA A 223 -6.83 -18.17 3.16
CA ALA A 223 -6.12 -18.87 2.08
C ALA A 223 -5.26 -20.02 2.63
N ARG A 224 -5.44 -21.24 2.10
CA ARG A 224 -4.67 -22.42 2.51
C ARG A 224 -4.37 -23.36 1.34
N LYS A 225 -3.50 -24.34 1.58
CA LYS A 225 -3.24 -25.50 0.70
C LYS A 225 -2.75 -25.13 -0.71
N GLY A 226 -1.90 -24.11 -0.85
CA GLY A 226 -1.35 -23.70 -2.13
C GLY A 226 -2.26 -22.79 -2.94
N SER A 227 -3.15 -22.03 -2.31
CA SER A 227 -4.00 -21.06 -3.02
C SER A 227 -3.18 -19.89 -3.57
N THR A 228 -3.60 -19.36 -4.72
CA THR A 228 -3.07 -18.10 -5.28
C THR A 228 -4.18 -17.07 -5.38
N ILE A 229 -4.04 -15.94 -4.69
CA ILE A 229 -5.04 -14.87 -4.70
C ILE A 229 -4.41 -13.57 -5.22
N THR A 230 -5.02 -12.95 -6.23
CA THR A 230 -4.57 -11.65 -6.80
C THR A 230 -5.68 -10.62 -6.75
N ILE A 231 -5.41 -9.47 -6.14
CA ILE A 231 -6.36 -8.37 -5.92
C ILE A 231 -5.80 -7.05 -6.49
N ASP A 232 -6.46 -6.51 -7.52
CA ASP A 232 -6.10 -5.20 -8.10
C ASP A 232 -6.72 -4.00 -7.34
N GLY A 233 -7.43 -4.30 -6.25
CA GLY A 233 -7.98 -3.32 -5.32
C GLY A 233 -7.35 -3.33 -3.93
N SER A 234 -8.09 -2.76 -2.99
CA SER A 234 -7.78 -2.77 -1.57
C SER A 234 -8.50 -3.93 -0.86
N VAL A 235 -7.92 -4.38 0.25
CA VAL A 235 -8.54 -5.37 1.14
C VAL A 235 -8.90 -4.71 2.45
N SER A 236 -10.12 -4.91 2.93
CA SER A 236 -10.54 -4.32 4.21
C SER A 236 -11.51 -5.18 4.99
N SER A 237 -11.52 -5.02 6.31
CA SER A 237 -12.61 -5.54 7.13
C SER A 237 -12.88 -4.67 8.36
N ASN A 238 -14.17 -4.62 8.72
CA ASN A 238 -14.66 -3.88 9.89
C ASN A 238 -14.61 -4.68 11.21
N ALA A 239 -14.36 -5.99 11.13
CA ALA A 239 -14.11 -6.85 12.28
C ALA A 239 -13.25 -8.05 11.89
N GLY A 240 -12.22 -8.34 12.67
CA GLY A 240 -11.54 -9.63 12.63
C GLY A 240 -12.24 -10.59 13.57
N ILE A 241 -12.09 -11.89 13.32
CA ILE A 241 -12.38 -12.87 14.38
C ILE A 241 -11.52 -12.51 15.61
N THR A 242 -12.04 -12.72 16.81
CA THR A 242 -11.44 -12.23 18.07
C THR A 242 -9.95 -12.60 18.27
N LEU A 243 -9.44 -13.58 17.50
CA LEU A 243 -8.09 -14.11 17.53
C LEU A 243 -7.41 -14.23 16.13
N GLY A 244 -7.87 -13.51 15.10
CA GLY A 244 -7.35 -13.63 13.71
C GLY A 244 -7.16 -12.31 12.99
N GLY A 245 -6.41 -12.35 11.88
CA GLY A 245 -6.21 -11.24 10.95
C GLY A 245 -7.37 -11.05 10.00
N ILE A 246 -7.48 -9.89 9.35
CA ILE A 246 -8.41 -9.74 8.22
C ILE A 246 -7.93 -10.51 6.98
N ILE A 247 -6.64 -10.83 6.93
CA ILE A 247 -6.06 -11.79 5.99
C ILE A 247 -5.41 -12.89 6.83
N GLU A 248 -5.82 -14.13 6.60
CA GLU A 248 -5.28 -15.32 7.24
C GLU A 248 -4.75 -16.26 6.16
N THR A 249 -3.48 -16.64 6.24
CA THR A 249 -2.87 -17.46 5.18
C THR A 249 -1.79 -18.39 5.68
N THR A 250 -1.73 -19.58 5.09
CA THR A 250 -0.70 -20.61 5.29
C THR A 250 -0.46 -21.33 3.95
N GLU A 251 0.79 -21.63 3.62
CA GLU A 251 1.16 -22.34 2.38
C GLU A 251 0.51 -21.74 1.12
N SER A 252 0.36 -20.43 1.01
CA SER A 252 -0.42 -19.78 -0.06
C SER A 252 0.16 -18.41 -0.43
N THR A 253 -0.09 -17.98 -1.66
CA THR A 253 0.39 -16.71 -2.21
C THR A 253 -0.75 -15.70 -2.33
N ILE A 254 -0.56 -14.48 -1.81
CA ILE A 254 -1.53 -13.39 -1.90
C ILE A 254 -0.83 -12.13 -2.42
N LYS A 255 -1.34 -11.56 -3.52
CA LYS A 255 -0.87 -10.29 -4.07
C LYS A 255 -1.97 -9.24 -4.05
N ILE A 256 -1.70 -8.11 -3.42
CA ILE A 256 -2.63 -6.98 -3.28
C ILE A 256 -1.95 -5.73 -3.83
N THR A 257 -2.56 -5.04 -4.77
CA THR A 257 -1.92 -3.88 -5.42
C THR A 257 -2.07 -2.57 -4.63
N LYS A 258 -3.09 -2.46 -3.78
CA LYS A 258 -3.37 -1.26 -2.98
C LYS A 258 -3.23 -1.55 -1.48
N ASP A 259 -4.13 -1.00 -0.66
CA ASP A 259 -4.02 -0.98 0.79
C ASP A 259 -4.72 -2.17 1.45
N VAL A 260 -4.24 -2.52 2.64
CA VAL A 260 -4.89 -3.42 3.60
C VAL A 260 -5.34 -2.60 4.82
N THR A 261 -6.65 -2.62 5.12
CA THR A 261 -7.22 -1.82 6.23
C THR A 261 -8.06 -2.66 7.18
N ALA A 262 -7.57 -2.81 8.41
CA ALA A 262 -8.20 -3.59 9.46
C ALA A 262 -8.76 -2.70 10.58
N LYS A 263 -10.07 -2.73 10.79
CA LYS A 263 -10.72 -2.05 11.90
C LYS A 263 -10.98 -3.02 13.04
N ASN A 264 -10.56 -2.68 14.27
CA ASN A 264 -10.70 -3.51 15.47
C ASN A 264 -10.12 -4.95 15.37
N ALA A 265 -9.25 -5.22 14.40
CA ALA A 265 -8.74 -6.53 14.04
C ALA A 265 -7.22 -6.50 13.91
N TRP A 266 -6.58 -7.67 13.80
CA TRP A 266 -5.24 -7.72 13.22
C TRP A 266 -5.32 -7.50 11.72
N GLY A 267 -4.28 -6.91 11.11
CA GLY A 267 -4.23 -6.75 9.66
C GLY A 267 -4.01 -8.09 8.97
N ILE A 268 -2.78 -8.58 9.04
CA ILE A 268 -2.36 -9.84 8.40
C ILE A 268 -1.91 -10.82 9.48
N LEU A 269 -2.38 -12.06 9.38
CA LEU A 269 -1.89 -13.22 10.12
C LEU A 269 -1.31 -14.23 9.11
N ALA A 270 0.01 -14.32 9.07
CA ALA A 270 0.74 -15.21 8.17
C ALA A 270 1.33 -16.40 8.94
N GLY A 271 0.90 -17.61 8.55
CA GLY A 271 1.44 -18.89 8.99
C GLY A 271 2.58 -19.36 8.08
N SER A 272 2.99 -20.62 8.27
CA SER A 272 4.16 -21.19 7.58
C SER A 272 3.98 -21.16 6.06
N GLU A 273 5.07 -20.89 5.33
CA GLU A 273 5.12 -20.86 3.86
C GLU A 273 4.11 -19.91 3.19
N ALA A 274 3.57 -18.93 3.93
CA ALA A 274 2.78 -17.86 3.34
C ALA A 274 3.67 -16.88 2.57
N ASP A 275 3.21 -16.44 1.40
CA ASP A 275 3.90 -15.43 0.57
C ASP A 275 2.92 -14.29 0.27
N ILE A 276 3.15 -13.10 0.82
CA ILE A 276 2.22 -11.96 0.72
C ILE A 276 2.92 -10.71 0.22
N GLU A 277 2.39 -10.15 -0.87
CA GLU A 277 2.82 -8.86 -1.41
C GLU A 277 1.70 -7.81 -1.27
N VAL A 278 2.02 -6.66 -0.70
CA VAL A 278 1.11 -5.50 -0.59
C VAL A 278 1.76 -4.27 -1.24
N GLY A 279 1.18 -3.80 -2.33
CA GLY A 279 1.64 -2.63 -3.08
C GLY A 279 1.37 -1.28 -2.38
N GLY A 280 0.38 -1.24 -1.50
CA GLY A 280 0.03 -0.06 -0.70
C GLY A 280 0.45 -0.18 0.76
N ASN A 281 -0.33 0.46 1.62
CA ASN A 281 -0.11 0.49 3.07
C ASN A 281 -0.86 -0.63 3.77
N ILE A 282 -0.35 -1.07 4.93
CA ILE A 282 -1.07 -1.92 5.88
C ILE A 282 -1.40 -1.09 7.11
N SER A 283 -2.68 -1.02 7.45
CA SER A 283 -3.18 -0.25 8.59
C SER A 283 -4.08 -1.07 9.49
N SER A 284 -3.87 -0.93 10.80
CA SER A 284 -4.64 -1.66 11.80
C SER A 284 -4.86 -0.86 13.08
N GLU A 285 -5.98 -1.11 13.76
CA GLU A 285 -6.16 -0.65 15.13
C GLU A 285 -5.35 -1.49 16.13
N LYS A 286 -5.26 -2.80 15.92
CA LYS A 286 -4.42 -3.72 16.72
C LYS A 286 -3.10 -3.93 15.97
N GLU A 287 -2.49 -5.10 16.04
CA GLU A 287 -1.31 -5.48 15.27
C GLU A 287 -1.59 -5.40 13.77
N ALA A 288 -0.71 -4.76 12.99
CA ALA A 288 -0.91 -4.61 11.54
C ALA A 288 -0.43 -5.85 10.79
N VAL A 289 0.70 -6.43 11.21
CA VAL A 289 1.26 -7.65 10.65
C VAL A 289 1.68 -8.58 11.78
N TYR A 290 1.26 -9.83 11.73
CA TYR A 290 1.68 -10.89 12.62
C TYR A 290 2.13 -12.09 11.79
N ILE A 291 3.41 -12.45 11.88
CA ILE A 291 4.00 -13.60 11.20
C ILE A 291 4.47 -14.60 12.24
N ALA A 292 3.90 -15.80 12.22
CA ALA A 292 4.27 -16.89 13.11
C ALA A 292 4.28 -18.19 12.32
N GLY A 293 5.23 -18.28 11.40
CA GLY A 293 5.34 -19.40 10.49
C GLY A 293 6.69 -19.47 9.84
N LYS A 294 7.24 -20.68 9.81
CA LYS A 294 8.51 -20.95 9.15
C LYS A 294 8.42 -20.63 7.66
N ASP A 295 9.46 -19.98 7.14
CA ASP A 295 9.60 -19.64 5.73
C ASP A 295 8.46 -18.75 5.19
N ALA A 296 7.72 -18.06 6.07
CA ALA A 296 6.73 -17.07 5.68
C ALA A 296 7.42 -15.77 5.24
N LEU A 297 6.93 -15.18 4.14
CA LEU A 297 7.44 -13.96 3.53
C LEU A 297 6.34 -12.91 3.41
N ILE A 298 6.63 -11.69 3.86
CA ILE A 298 5.78 -10.52 3.60
C ILE A 298 6.60 -9.39 2.99
N VAL A 299 6.10 -8.82 1.89
CA VAL A 299 6.68 -7.64 1.24
C VAL A 299 5.63 -6.54 1.17
N VAL A 300 5.99 -5.36 1.68
CA VAL A 300 5.14 -4.17 1.70
C VAL A 300 5.86 -3.01 1.02
N ASP A 301 5.26 -2.51 -0.06
CA ASP A 301 5.80 -1.35 -0.79
C ASP A 301 5.48 -0.02 -0.10
N GLY A 302 4.35 0.06 0.60
CA GLY A 302 3.94 1.23 1.38
C GLY A 302 4.38 1.17 2.84
N ASN A 303 3.60 1.84 3.69
CA ASN A 303 3.83 1.93 5.13
C ASN A 303 3.09 0.83 5.90
N VAL A 304 3.60 0.47 7.07
CA VAL A 304 2.91 -0.42 8.02
C VAL A 304 2.65 0.34 9.32
N TYR A 305 1.39 0.52 9.70
CA TYR A 305 1.08 1.25 10.93
C TYR A 305 -0.05 0.66 11.77
N SER A 306 0.17 0.70 13.08
CA SER A 306 -0.79 0.34 14.11
C SER A 306 -1.08 1.52 15.02
N THR A 307 -2.37 1.76 15.32
CA THR A 307 -2.77 2.86 16.22
C THR A 307 -2.81 2.48 17.69
N LYS A 308 -2.99 1.20 18.06
CA LYS A 308 -3.05 0.74 19.47
C LYS A 308 -2.10 -0.41 19.79
N GLY A 309 -1.68 -1.21 18.81
CA GLY A 309 -0.81 -2.38 18.96
C GLY A 309 0.63 -2.11 18.55
N CYS A 310 1.41 -3.20 18.39
CA CYS A 310 2.65 -3.14 17.63
C CYS A 310 2.34 -3.04 16.13
N ALA A 311 3.24 -2.51 15.32
CA ALA A 311 3.04 -2.53 13.88
C ALA A 311 3.27 -3.94 13.32
N MET A 312 4.33 -4.61 13.77
CA MET A 312 4.75 -5.91 13.24
C MET A 312 5.24 -6.84 14.33
N ASP A 313 4.78 -8.09 14.30
CA ASP A 313 5.38 -9.24 15.00
C ASP A 313 5.97 -10.20 13.95
N ILE A 314 7.25 -10.55 14.06
CA ILE A 314 7.98 -11.38 13.08
C ILE A 314 8.71 -12.52 13.80
N LEU A 315 8.15 -13.73 13.74
CA LEU A 315 8.57 -14.87 14.54
C LEU A 315 8.76 -16.13 13.68
N GLU A 316 9.49 -17.09 14.22
CA GLU A 316 9.66 -18.45 13.70
C GLU A 316 10.39 -18.56 12.35
N GLN A 317 11.51 -17.84 12.18
CA GLN A 317 12.28 -17.81 10.91
C GLN A 317 11.48 -17.20 9.75
N ALA A 318 10.61 -16.25 10.06
CA ALA A 318 9.89 -15.47 9.07
C ALA A 318 10.79 -14.39 8.44
N GLU A 319 10.37 -13.90 7.27
CA GLU A 319 11.02 -12.81 6.55
C GLU A 319 10.03 -11.68 6.24
N ALA A 320 10.43 -10.44 6.49
CA ALA A 320 9.62 -9.28 6.14
C ALA A 320 10.44 -8.17 5.49
N THR A 321 9.88 -7.53 4.46
CA THR A 321 10.42 -6.32 3.83
C THR A 321 9.37 -5.21 3.84
N VAL A 322 9.74 -4.03 4.33
CA VAL A 322 8.91 -2.81 4.28
C VAL A 322 9.73 -1.69 3.64
N LYS A 323 9.26 -1.19 2.49
CA LYS A 323 9.92 -0.08 1.77
C LYS A 323 9.56 1.28 2.37
N GLY A 324 8.35 1.44 2.88
CA GLY A 324 7.91 2.64 3.58
C GLY A 324 8.29 2.69 5.06
N ASP A 325 7.53 3.47 5.82
CA ASP A 325 7.69 3.66 7.25
C ASP A 325 6.94 2.57 8.05
N VAL A 326 7.44 2.26 9.24
CA VAL A 326 6.82 1.35 10.21
C VAL A 326 6.49 2.11 11.49
N SER A 327 5.22 2.15 11.89
CA SER A 327 4.79 2.93 13.07
C SER A 327 3.87 2.14 13.98
N GLY A 328 4.30 1.87 15.21
CA GLY A 328 3.47 1.24 16.23
C GLY A 328 3.21 2.16 17.41
N ASN A 329 2.31 1.76 18.33
CA ASN A 329 1.96 2.61 19.46
C ASN A 329 3.06 2.64 20.53
N LYS A 330 3.16 1.59 21.36
CA LYS A 330 4.23 1.49 22.37
C LYS A 330 5.47 0.81 21.81
N LEU A 331 5.26 -0.17 20.95
CA LEU A 331 6.29 -0.96 20.30
C LEU A 331 6.10 -0.80 18.79
N ALA A 332 7.16 -0.53 18.02
CA ALA A 332 7.02 -0.56 16.56
C ALA A 332 7.05 -2.00 16.06
N ILE A 333 8.10 -2.75 16.41
CA ILE A 333 8.33 -4.10 15.89
C ILE A 333 8.77 -5.04 17.02
N TRP A 334 8.14 -6.21 17.12
CA TRP A 334 8.67 -7.35 17.86
C TRP A 334 9.19 -8.39 16.87
N MET A 335 10.37 -8.95 17.15
CA MET A 335 10.86 -10.09 16.40
C MET A 335 11.72 -11.04 17.25
N ASP A 336 11.89 -12.26 16.77
CA ASP A 336 12.90 -13.18 17.30
C ASP A 336 14.26 -13.04 16.59
N ASN A 337 15.28 -13.68 17.15
CA ASN A 337 16.65 -13.68 16.64
C ASN A 337 16.91 -14.65 15.48
N SER A 338 15.89 -15.34 14.99
CA SER A 338 15.99 -16.26 13.85
C SER A 338 15.35 -15.72 12.58
N SER A 339 14.52 -14.68 12.71
CA SER A 339 13.77 -14.05 11.63
C SER A 339 14.55 -12.91 10.95
N LYS A 340 14.16 -12.55 9.73
CA LYS A 340 14.79 -11.50 8.93
C LYS A 340 13.86 -10.32 8.70
N LEU A 341 14.43 -9.12 8.73
CA LEU A 341 13.70 -7.87 8.53
C LEU A 341 14.54 -6.87 7.73
N GLN A 342 13.97 -6.37 6.63
CA GLN A 342 14.44 -5.16 5.96
C GLN A 342 13.37 -4.06 6.07
N ALA A 343 13.67 -2.99 6.80
CA ALA A 343 12.78 -1.84 6.99
C ALA A 343 13.60 -0.55 6.91
N LEU A 344 13.81 -0.04 5.68
CA LEU A 344 14.77 1.04 5.41
C LEU A 344 14.24 2.46 5.63
N GLY A 345 12.92 2.60 5.77
CA GLY A 345 12.22 3.83 6.11
C GLY A 345 12.38 4.22 7.59
N LYS A 346 11.44 5.02 8.10
CA LYS A 346 11.39 5.43 9.50
C LYS A 346 10.61 4.39 10.32
N ILE A 347 11.19 3.97 11.44
CA ILE A 347 10.58 3.07 12.42
C ILE A 347 10.24 3.91 13.65
N SER A 348 8.96 4.08 13.99
CA SER A 348 8.51 5.00 15.05
C SER A 348 7.63 4.33 16.09
N SER A 349 7.81 4.69 17.36
CA SER A 349 6.90 4.36 18.45
C SER A 349 7.06 5.30 19.65
N ASN A 350 6.13 5.22 20.60
CA ASN A 350 6.17 6.03 21.81
C ASN A 350 7.15 5.52 22.88
N ASP A 351 7.61 4.26 22.83
CA ASP A 351 8.50 3.68 23.85
C ASP A 351 9.65 2.89 23.22
N VAL A 352 9.38 1.73 22.61
CA VAL A 352 10.42 0.86 22.05
C VAL A 352 10.31 0.78 20.53
N GLY A 353 11.39 1.08 19.81
CA GLY A 353 11.44 0.89 18.36
C GLY A 353 11.38 -0.61 18.03
N ILE A 354 12.44 -1.33 18.37
CA ILE A 354 12.56 -2.77 18.14
C ILE A 354 12.64 -3.52 19.47
N LEU A 355 11.78 -4.51 19.64
CA LEU A 355 11.93 -5.54 20.65
C LEU A 355 12.48 -6.81 19.99
N LEU A 356 13.71 -7.18 20.33
CA LEU A 356 14.36 -8.40 19.84
C LEU A 356 14.37 -9.45 20.95
N SER A 357 13.69 -10.57 20.75
CA SER A 357 13.68 -11.69 21.69
C SER A 357 14.66 -12.78 21.28
N LEU A 358 15.51 -13.19 22.21
CA LEU A 358 16.50 -14.24 21.97
C LEU A 358 15.93 -15.60 22.36
N TYR A 359 15.69 -16.44 21.35
CA TYR A 359 15.35 -17.84 21.51
C TYR A 359 16.47 -18.71 20.94
N GLY A 360 16.83 -19.78 21.65
CA GLY A 360 17.96 -20.62 21.26
C GLY A 360 19.32 -19.91 21.38
N ASP A 361 20.40 -20.67 21.23
CA ASP A 361 21.77 -20.23 21.52
C ASP A 361 22.52 -19.67 20.31
N GLN A 362 21.87 -19.56 19.15
CA GLN A 362 22.43 -19.03 17.90
C GLN A 362 21.45 -18.04 17.24
N GLY A 363 21.94 -16.88 16.84
CA GLY A 363 21.17 -15.91 16.05
C GLY A 363 21.39 -16.12 14.56
N THR A 364 20.37 -16.60 13.85
CA THR A 364 20.42 -16.83 12.39
C THR A 364 19.70 -15.75 11.59
N GLY A 365 19.02 -14.82 12.27
CA GLY A 365 18.30 -13.71 11.65
C GLY A 365 19.21 -12.60 11.13
N GLU A 366 18.60 -11.66 10.41
CA GLU A 366 19.26 -10.49 9.83
C GLU A 366 18.34 -9.27 9.89
N LEU A 367 18.85 -8.14 10.37
CA LEU A 367 18.10 -6.88 10.46
C LEU A 367 18.81 -5.79 9.65
N GLU A 368 18.09 -5.21 8.69
CA GLU A 368 18.49 -4.01 7.96
C GLU A 368 17.48 -2.89 8.19
N LEU A 369 17.83 -1.93 9.04
CA LEU A 369 16.91 -0.94 9.57
C LEU A 369 17.29 0.48 9.13
N GLY A 370 16.28 1.30 8.88
CA GLY A 370 16.41 2.71 8.56
C GLY A 370 16.60 3.58 9.80
N THR A 371 15.78 4.63 9.92
CA THR A 371 15.83 5.53 11.08
C THR A 371 14.88 5.05 12.16
N ILE A 372 15.37 4.75 13.35
CA ILE A 372 14.55 4.41 14.51
C ILE A 372 14.30 5.67 15.33
N ASP A 373 13.04 5.99 15.61
CA ASP A 373 12.59 7.15 16.40
C ASP A 373 11.66 6.69 17.53
N ALA A 374 12.21 6.57 18.74
CA ALA A 374 11.53 6.03 19.92
C ALA A 374 12.26 6.47 21.21
N GLN A 375 11.69 6.23 22.39
CA GLN A 375 12.43 6.47 23.64
C GLN A 375 13.62 5.50 23.79
N THR A 376 13.40 4.23 23.47
CA THR A 376 14.40 3.17 23.39
C THR A 376 14.46 2.66 21.96
N ALA A 377 15.60 2.78 21.27
CA ALA A 377 15.70 2.33 19.89
C ALA A 377 15.62 0.80 19.78
N ILE A 378 16.48 0.07 20.49
CA ILE A 378 16.47 -1.40 20.52
C ILE A 378 16.42 -1.91 21.96
N SER A 379 15.46 -2.78 22.25
CA SER A 379 15.33 -3.50 23.51
C SER A 379 15.54 -4.99 23.24
N ILE A 380 16.54 -5.59 23.88
CA ILE A 380 16.86 -7.01 23.71
C ILE A 380 16.35 -7.77 24.94
N ASN A 381 15.39 -8.66 24.71
CA ASN A 381 14.95 -9.65 25.69
C ASN A 381 15.86 -10.87 25.62
N TYR A 382 16.73 -11.02 26.61
CA TYR A 382 17.67 -12.14 26.66
C TYR A 382 17.14 -13.34 27.45
N GLY A 383 15.86 -13.32 27.87
CA GLY A 383 15.21 -14.46 28.52
C GLY A 383 16.01 -15.02 29.70
N GLU A 384 16.22 -16.33 29.74
CA GLU A 384 16.95 -17.01 30.82
C GLU A 384 18.47 -16.98 30.67
N TYR A 385 19.02 -16.35 29.61
CA TYR A 385 20.47 -16.31 29.41
C TYR A 385 21.16 -15.46 30.47
N LYS A 386 21.95 -16.11 31.33
CA LYS A 386 22.84 -15.43 32.29
C LYS A 386 24.30 -15.34 31.80
N ASP A 387 24.61 -16.06 30.73
CA ASP A 387 25.95 -16.13 30.15
C ASP A 387 26.08 -15.10 29.02
N ILE A 388 26.99 -14.15 29.20
CA ILE A 388 27.24 -13.06 28.25
C ILE A 388 27.65 -13.58 26.87
N ASP A 389 28.45 -14.64 26.80
CA ASP A 389 28.93 -15.17 25.53
C ASP A 389 27.79 -15.84 24.75
N LYS A 390 26.84 -16.47 25.46
CA LYS A 390 25.62 -17.00 24.85
C LYS A 390 24.71 -15.89 24.34
N ILE A 391 24.54 -14.81 25.09
CA ILE A 391 23.76 -13.64 24.64
C ILE A 391 24.38 -13.11 23.34
N LEU A 392 25.71 -12.92 23.31
CA LEU A 392 26.42 -12.40 22.13
C LEU A 392 26.40 -13.33 20.91
N ALA A 393 26.26 -14.64 21.11
CA ALA A 393 26.14 -15.64 20.05
C ALA A 393 24.69 -15.78 19.53
N ALA A 394 23.70 -15.51 20.39
CA ALA A 394 22.29 -15.52 20.03
C ALA A 394 21.85 -14.27 19.25
N LEU A 395 22.67 -13.21 19.20
CA LEU A 395 22.34 -12.00 18.45
C LEU A 395 22.39 -12.23 16.93
N PRO A 396 21.38 -11.78 16.18
CA PRO A 396 21.41 -11.75 14.72
C PRO A 396 22.39 -10.69 14.21
N GLU A 397 22.66 -10.70 12.90
CA GLU A 397 23.33 -9.57 12.25
C GLU A 397 22.39 -8.35 12.25
N MET A 398 22.90 -7.19 12.66
CA MET A 398 22.11 -5.97 12.78
C MET A 398 22.82 -4.79 12.12
N THR A 399 22.16 -4.19 11.14
CA THR A 399 22.55 -2.96 10.47
C THR A 399 21.46 -1.92 10.67
N VAL A 400 21.83 -0.73 11.15
CA VAL A 400 20.88 0.37 11.38
C VAL A 400 21.40 1.64 10.71
N TYR A 401 20.57 2.41 10.02
CA TYR A 401 21.01 3.70 9.51
C TYR A 401 21.18 4.73 10.63
N LYS A 402 20.13 5.01 11.40
CA LYS A 402 20.17 6.01 12.47
C LYS A 402 19.28 5.61 13.64
N MET A 403 19.76 5.81 14.87
CA MET A 403 18.96 5.70 16.09
C MET A 403 18.77 7.09 16.71
N ASN A 404 17.53 7.56 16.72
CA ASN A 404 17.10 8.78 17.39
C ASN A 404 16.32 8.37 18.64
N ALA A 405 17.02 8.19 19.76
CA ALA A 405 16.43 7.72 21.00
C ALA A 405 17.23 8.18 22.22
N ASP A 406 16.55 8.33 23.36
CA ASP A 406 17.20 8.61 24.65
C ASP A 406 18.06 7.42 25.10
N THR A 407 17.57 6.20 24.86
CA THR A 407 18.28 4.94 25.10
C THR A 407 18.49 4.21 23.79
N LEU A 408 19.74 4.10 23.32
CA LEU A 408 20.02 3.39 22.06
C LEU A 408 19.80 1.88 22.17
N LEU A 409 20.26 1.30 23.27
CA LEU A 409 20.13 -0.14 23.51
C LEU A 409 19.85 -0.43 24.98
N ARG A 410 18.84 -1.26 25.22
CA ARG A 410 18.46 -1.76 26.55
C ARG A 410 18.47 -3.29 26.55
N LEU A 411 19.02 -3.87 27.61
CA LEU A 411 18.91 -5.31 27.90
C LEU A 411 17.90 -5.52 29.02
N TYR A 412 16.97 -6.46 28.85
CA TYR A 412 16.02 -6.82 29.89
C TYR A 412 15.67 -8.31 29.85
N THR A 413 15.09 -8.79 30.95
CA THR A 413 14.52 -10.12 31.10
C THR A 413 13.41 -10.07 32.15
N GLU A 414 12.45 -10.98 32.07
CA GLU A 414 11.44 -11.20 33.11
C GLU A 414 11.91 -12.16 34.21
N SER A 415 13.04 -12.83 33.98
CA SER A 415 13.68 -13.73 34.93
C SER A 415 14.71 -13.01 35.79
N GLU A 416 15.29 -13.72 36.77
CA GLU A 416 16.44 -13.21 37.48
C GLU A 416 17.61 -13.02 36.48
N GLY A 417 18.01 -11.78 36.24
CA GLY A 417 18.91 -11.41 35.15
C GLY A 417 20.33 -11.04 35.59
N LEU A 418 21.06 -10.44 34.64
CA LEU A 418 22.32 -9.75 34.90
C LEU A 418 22.12 -8.61 35.92
N SER A 419 23.16 -8.28 36.68
CA SER A 419 23.16 -7.05 37.47
C SER A 419 23.07 -5.82 36.56
N LEU A 420 22.59 -4.68 37.08
CA LEU A 420 22.49 -3.45 36.29
C LEU A 420 23.81 -3.05 35.62
N LYS A 421 24.94 -3.27 36.31
CA LYS A 421 26.26 -2.97 35.77
C LYS A 421 26.63 -3.92 34.62
N GLU A 422 26.41 -5.22 34.78
CA GLU A 422 26.69 -6.21 33.73
C GLU A 422 25.83 -5.96 32.49
N ALA A 423 24.54 -5.65 32.67
CA ALA A 423 23.66 -5.29 31.57
C ALA A 423 24.11 -4.00 30.86
N SER A 424 24.51 -2.97 31.61
CA SER A 424 25.03 -1.73 31.02
C SER A 424 26.33 -1.94 30.25
N ASP A 425 27.28 -2.69 30.81
CA ASP A 425 28.56 -2.97 30.17
C ASP A 425 28.36 -3.81 28.89
N LEU A 426 27.44 -4.79 28.93
CA LEU A 426 27.10 -5.60 27.76
C LEU A 426 26.38 -4.78 26.68
N ALA A 427 25.50 -3.86 27.05
CA ALA A 427 24.81 -3.00 26.09
C ALA A 427 25.80 -2.15 25.27
N GLU A 428 26.78 -1.52 25.94
CA GLU A 428 27.85 -0.77 25.27
C GLU A 428 28.71 -1.68 24.38
N LYS A 429 29.03 -2.89 24.84
CA LYS A 429 29.75 -3.88 24.02
C LYS A 429 28.99 -4.26 22.75
N ILE A 430 27.68 -4.47 22.84
CA ILE A 430 26.84 -4.79 21.67
C ILE A 430 26.85 -3.64 20.68
N LEU A 431 26.66 -2.40 21.14
CA LEU A 431 26.70 -1.19 20.31
C LEU A 431 28.04 -1.06 19.56
N MET A 432 29.16 -1.30 20.22
CA MET A 432 30.49 -1.14 19.63
C MET A 432 30.93 -2.30 18.75
N GLU A 433 30.63 -3.54 19.14
CA GLU A 433 31.23 -4.73 18.52
C GLU A 433 30.29 -5.48 17.58
N LYS A 434 28.98 -5.44 17.83
CA LYS A 434 27.98 -6.29 17.15
C LYS A 434 27.07 -5.50 16.21
N LEU A 435 26.74 -4.25 16.55
CA LEU A 435 25.92 -3.40 15.70
C LEU A 435 26.76 -2.75 14.59
N GLN A 436 26.19 -2.66 13.39
CA GLN A 436 26.75 -1.91 12.27
C GLN A 436 25.83 -0.76 11.88
N TYR A 437 26.42 0.33 11.39
CA TYR A 437 25.71 1.49 10.90
C TYR A 437 25.79 1.60 9.39
N ALA A 438 24.64 1.75 8.73
CA ALA A 438 24.58 1.96 7.29
C ALA A 438 25.14 3.35 6.93
N ILE A 439 25.96 3.40 5.88
CA ILE A 439 26.54 4.62 5.34
C ILE A 439 25.80 5.00 4.07
N ARG A 440 25.20 6.19 4.05
CA ARG A 440 24.50 6.75 2.88
C ARG A 440 25.36 7.82 2.20
N LYS A 441 25.16 8.00 0.91
CA LYS A 441 25.74 9.10 0.12
C LYS A 441 24.70 9.68 -0.83
N GLN A 442 24.85 10.95 -1.17
CA GLN A 442 24.07 11.60 -2.20
C GLN A 442 24.88 11.67 -3.49
N ASP A 443 24.29 11.19 -4.58
CA ASP A 443 24.85 11.37 -5.91
C ASP A 443 24.48 12.75 -6.46
N THR A 444 25.45 13.43 -7.09
CA THR A 444 25.23 14.75 -7.69
C THR A 444 25.66 14.73 -9.15
N SER A 445 25.05 15.58 -9.97
CA SER A 445 25.41 15.70 -11.40
C SER A 445 26.75 16.42 -11.62
N ASN A 446 27.22 17.20 -10.64
CA ASN A 446 28.39 18.09 -10.75
C ASN A 446 29.67 17.51 -10.14
N GLY A 447 29.62 16.28 -9.64
CA GLY A 447 30.79 15.59 -9.12
C GLY A 447 30.48 14.18 -8.67
N LYS A 448 31.45 13.53 -8.03
CA LYS A 448 31.33 12.17 -7.51
C LYS A 448 31.88 12.08 -6.10
N ILE A 449 31.19 11.33 -5.26
CA ILE A 449 31.64 10.96 -3.92
C ILE A 449 32.09 9.50 -3.99
N ASN A 450 33.38 9.23 -3.76
CA ASN A 450 33.93 7.88 -3.74
C ASN A 450 34.34 7.53 -2.32
N ILE A 451 33.71 6.50 -1.75
CA ILE A 451 34.05 5.95 -0.44
C ILE A 451 35.06 4.83 -0.68
N ALA A 452 36.15 4.82 0.09
CA ALA A 452 37.14 3.75 0.00
C ALA A 452 36.48 2.37 0.24
N ASP A 453 36.87 1.38 -0.55
CA ASP A 453 36.38 -0.01 -0.48
C ASP A 453 34.85 -0.19 -0.62
N GLU A 454 34.12 0.82 -1.11
CA GLU A 454 32.66 0.82 -1.23
C GLU A 454 31.94 0.44 0.09
N LEU A 455 32.52 0.81 1.23
CA LEU A 455 31.94 0.54 2.54
C LEU A 455 30.50 1.05 2.64
N THR A 456 29.55 0.12 2.72
CA THR A 456 28.11 0.40 2.94
C THR A 456 27.73 0.34 4.41
N LYS A 457 28.58 -0.23 5.27
CA LYS A 457 28.35 -0.45 6.71
C LYS A 457 29.64 -0.20 7.51
N ALA A 458 29.54 0.39 8.70
CA ALA A 458 30.68 0.65 9.59
C ALA A 458 30.30 0.63 11.08
N LYS A 459 31.26 0.42 11.99
CA LYS A 459 31.01 0.39 13.44
C LYS A 459 31.16 1.76 14.09
N GLU A 460 30.57 1.92 15.29
CA GLU A 460 30.78 3.12 16.11
C GLU A 460 32.28 3.41 16.28
N GLY A 461 32.66 4.69 16.16
CA GLY A 461 34.05 5.12 16.37
C GLY A 461 35.00 4.77 15.23
N GLN A 462 34.56 3.99 14.23
CA GLN A 462 35.36 3.72 13.04
C GLN A 462 35.56 5.00 12.23
N THR A 463 36.79 5.24 11.77
CA THR A 463 37.08 6.33 10.83
C THR A 463 36.78 5.88 9.41
N LEU A 464 35.94 6.64 8.72
CA LEU A 464 35.65 6.49 7.30
C LEU A 464 36.39 7.57 6.52
N THR A 465 37.07 7.18 5.44
CA THR A 465 37.75 8.11 4.53
C THR A 465 37.13 8.01 3.14
N PHE A 466 36.87 9.17 2.53
CA PHE A 466 36.24 9.28 1.21
C PHE A 466 36.83 10.45 0.42
N SER A 467 36.61 10.46 -0.89
CA SER A 467 37.04 11.52 -1.79
C SER A 467 35.84 12.16 -2.46
N VAL A 468 35.94 13.46 -2.72
CA VAL A 468 34.95 14.23 -3.47
C VAL A 468 35.65 14.80 -4.70
N VAL A 469 35.18 14.43 -5.88
CA VAL A 469 35.78 14.80 -7.16
C VAL A 469 34.77 15.65 -7.93
N ALA A 470 35.10 16.91 -8.19
CA ALA A 470 34.28 17.78 -9.01
C ALA A 470 34.44 17.42 -10.50
N ASN A 471 33.35 17.55 -11.26
CA ASN A 471 33.39 17.47 -12.72
C ASN A 471 34.04 18.74 -13.31
N ASP A 472 34.48 18.66 -14.57
CA ASP A 472 35.07 19.79 -15.28
C ASP A 472 34.14 21.03 -15.26
N GLY A 473 34.70 22.19 -14.93
CA GLY A 473 33.96 23.45 -14.80
C GLY A 473 33.34 23.69 -13.41
N TYR A 474 33.53 22.78 -12.46
CA TYR A 474 33.07 22.90 -11.08
C TYR A 474 34.21 22.73 -10.07
N GLU A 475 34.03 23.31 -8.89
CA GLU A 475 34.88 23.06 -7.71
C GLU A 475 34.02 22.70 -6.50
N VAL A 476 34.61 21.94 -5.56
CA VAL A 476 33.94 21.58 -4.30
C VAL A 476 33.82 22.82 -3.42
N ASP A 477 32.58 23.17 -3.08
CA ASP A 477 32.28 24.31 -2.20
C ASP A 477 32.25 23.86 -0.72
N SER A 478 31.45 22.84 -0.42
CA SER A 478 31.34 22.27 0.92
C SER A 478 31.05 20.77 0.90
N VAL A 479 31.35 20.11 2.02
CA VAL A 479 31.12 18.67 2.23
C VAL A 479 30.48 18.49 3.61
N SER A 480 29.43 17.67 3.66
CA SER A 480 28.72 17.30 4.89
C SER A 480 28.62 15.78 5.00
N ALA A 481 28.39 15.29 6.21
CA ALA A 481 28.18 13.87 6.49
C ALA A 481 26.86 13.61 7.23
N GLY A 482 25.89 14.53 7.14
CA GLY A 482 24.56 14.40 7.70
C GLY A 482 24.29 15.40 8.81
N GLY A 483 23.68 14.95 9.91
CA GLY A 483 23.19 15.81 11.00
C GLY A 483 24.24 16.76 11.58
N GLU A 484 23.77 17.82 12.24
CA GLU A 484 24.54 19.02 12.66
C GLU A 484 25.86 18.75 13.43
N ASN A 485 26.06 17.54 13.96
CA ASN A 485 27.16 17.19 14.87
C ASN A 485 28.19 16.19 14.31
N ILE A 486 28.17 15.83 13.02
CA ILE A 486 29.19 14.94 12.43
C ILE A 486 30.30 15.79 11.79
N PRO A 487 31.47 15.97 12.44
CA PRO A 487 32.54 16.79 11.89
C PRO A 487 33.20 16.11 10.69
N VAL A 488 33.27 16.82 9.57
CA VAL A 488 34.01 16.41 8.38
C VAL A 488 35.41 17.01 8.42
N ILE A 489 36.44 16.15 8.40
CA ILE A 489 37.85 16.55 8.42
C ILE A 489 38.40 16.51 6.99
N LYS A 490 38.87 17.63 6.47
CA LYS A 490 39.61 17.66 5.20
C LYS A 490 41.08 17.33 5.46
N ASN A 491 41.57 16.28 4.83
CA ASN A 491 42.94 15.79 4.96
C ASN A 491 43.89 16.49 3.97
N ASP A 492 45.19 16.51 4.30
CA ASP A 492 46.23 17.14 3.47
C ASP A 492 46.34 16.53 2.05
N ASN A 493 45.95 15.26 1.89
CA ASN A 493 45.95 14.54 0.61
C ASN A 493 44.70 14.81 -0.26
N GLY A 494 43.83 15.75 0.14
CA GLY A 494 42.62 16.12 -0.59
C GLY A 494 41.40 15.21 -0.35
N THR A 495 41.53 14.20 0.51
CA THR A 495 40.40 13.36 0.95
C THR A 495 39.68 13.97 2.16
N TYR A 496 38.55 13.41 2.53
CA TYR A 496 37.76 13.77 3.69
C TYR A 496 37.61 12.57 4.61
N SER A 497 37.54 12.81 5.92
CA SER A 497 37.33 11.77 6.92
C SER A 497 36.21 12.15 7.89
N ILE A 498 35.47 11.16 8.34
CA ILE A 498 34.53 11.26 9.47
C ILE A 498 34.78 10.11 10.43
N THR A 499 34.36 10.30 11.69
CA THR A 499 34.24 9.21 12.66
C THR A 499 32.77 8.87 12.78
N VAL A 500 32.43 7.58 12.62
CA VAL A 500 31.04 7.13 12.73
C VAL A 500 30.53 7.42 14.15
N PRO A 501 29.48 8.24 14.30
CA PRO A 501 28.98 8.62 15.60
C PRO A 501 28.21 7.48 16.26
N LYS A 502 28.12 7.54 17.59
CA LYS A 502 27.19 6.71 18.37
C LYS A 502 25.77 6.92 17.87
N GLY A 503 25.08 5.84 17.51
CA GLY A 503 23.74 5.90 16.93
C GLY A 503 23.66 6.12 15.41
N GLY A 504 24.79 6.24 14.71
CA GLY A 504 24.82 6.30 13.24
C GLY A 504 24.31 7.60 12.63
N GLY A 505 23.68 7.52 11.46
CA GLY A 505 23.12 8.66 10.72
C GLY A 505 24.10 9.35 9.78
N VAL A 506 25.11 8.63 9.29
CA VAL A 506 26.07 9.15 8.31
C VAL A 506 25.43 9.22 6.93
N ASN A 507 25.29 10.44 6.41
CA ASN A 507 24.82 10.70 5.05
C ASN A 507 25.74 11.71 4.37
N ILE A 508 26.63 11.22 3.51
CA ILE A 508 27.66 12.04 2.88
C ILE A 508 27.09 12.82 1.70
N SER A 509 27.24 14.13 1.72
CA SER A 509 26.84 15.02 0.64
C SER A 509 27.93 16.06 0.36
N ALA A 510 27.92 16.61 -0.85
CA ALA A 510 28.84 17.66 -1.26
C ALA A 510 28.12 18.69 -2.13
N ILE A 511 28.44 19.96 -1.92
CA ILE A 511 27.97 21.08 -2.73
C ILE A 511 29.11 21.49 -3.67
N PHE A 512 28.76 21.72 -4.93
CA PHE A 512 29.69 22.14 -5.98
C PHE A 512 29.29 23.52 -6.50
N LYS A 513 30.28 24.38 -6.74
CA LYS A 513 30.06 25.69 -7.38
C LYS A 513 30.73 25.73 -8.74
N SER A 514 30.12 26.42 -9.70
CA SER A 514 30.69 26.58 -11.03
C SER A 514 31.90 27.53 -10.99
N ILE A 515 32.94 27.16 -11.71
CA ILE A 515 34.11 28.01 -11.91
C ILE A 515 33.74 28.99 -13.02
N LYS A 516 33.50 30.26 -12.68
CA LYS A 516 33.26 31.30 -13.68
C LYS A 516 34.49 31.36 -14.60
N GLN A 517 34.34 30.97 -15.86
CA GLN A 517 35.25 31.43 -16.89
C GLN A 517 35.01 32.92 -17.04
N ASP A 518 35.98 33.75 -16.67
CA ASP A 518 36.00 35.16 -17.05
C ASP A 518 35.85 35.23 -18.57
N GLN A 519 34.64 35.57 -19.03
CA GLN A 519 34.44 35.90 -20.42
C GLN A 519 35.21 37.18 -20.67
N THR A 520 36.25 37.06 -21.50
CA THR A 520 36.85 38.20 -22.19
C THR A 520 35.73 38.98 -22.88
N THR A 521 35.50 40.20 -22.40
CA THR A 521 34.62 41.19 -23.00
C THR A 521 35.05 41.49 -24.45
N ASP A 522 34.14 41.32 -25.41
CA ASP A 522 34.16 42.06 -26.68
C ASP A 522 32.73 42.22 -27.21
N PRO A 523 32.44 43.19 -28.11
CA PRO A 523 31.58 44.32 -27.80
C PRO A 523 30.14 44.13 -28.32
N THR A 524 29.28 44.95 -27.73
CA THR A 524 27.87 45.21 -28.02
C THR A 524 27.46 45.18 -29.50
N PRO A 525 26.29 44.59 -29.79
CA PRO A 525 25.36 45.11 -30.79
C PRO A 525 24.11 45.72 -30.14
N THR A 526 23.71 46.84 -30.74
CA THR A 526 22.60 47.77 -30.44
C THR A 526 21.20 47.16 -30.18
N PRO A 527 20.37 47.80 -29.33
CA PRO A 527 19.00 47.36 -29.03
C PRO A 527 17.94 47.94 -29.98
N ASN A 528 16.84 47.22 -30.20
CA ASN A 528 15.55 47.78 -30.67
C ASN A 528 14.38 46.84 -30.26
N PRO A 529 13.13 47.32 -30.15
CA PRO A 529 12.50 47.79 -28.93
C PRO A 529 11.45 46.80 -28.37
N THR A 530 11.22 46.92 -27.06
CA THR A 530 10.23 46.20 -26.24
C THR A 530 8.78 46.54 -26.60
N PRO A 531 7.82 45.57 -26.49
CA PRO A 531 6.43 45.87 -26.18
C PRO A 531 6.16 45.74 -24.66
N THR A 532 5.72 46.82 -24.03
CA THR A 532 5.24 46.89 -22.63
C THR A 532 3.84 46.29 -22.50
N PRO A 533 3.57 45.44 -21.51
CA PRO A 533 2.59 45.78 -20.45
C PRO A 533 2.98 45.19 -19.08
N GLY A 534 3.17 45.96 -18.00
CA GLY A 534 2.08 46.44 -17.14
C GLY A 534 2.48 46.24 -15.68
N THR A 535 3.13 47.24 -15.10
CA THR A 535 3.60 47.25 -13.70
C THR A 535 2.40 47.39 -12.77
N VAL A 536 2.14 46.39 -11.93
CA VAL A 536 1.38 46.58 -10.69
C VAL A 536 2.39 46.75 -9.56
N THR A 537 2.41 47.93 -8.95
CA THR A 537 3.21 48.25 -7.76
C THR A 537 2.45 47.78 -6.52
N PRO A 538 2.98 46.86 -5.68
CA PRO A 538 2.52 46.70 -4.32
C PRO A 538 3.11 47.80 -3.42
N SER A 539 2.31 48.31 -2.50
CA SER A 539 2.67 49.32 -1.50
C SER A 539 3.87 48.92 -0.66
N ALA A 540 4.73 49.91 -0.40
CA ALA A 540 5.82 49.85 0.55
C ALA A 540 5.32 49.68 1.99
N SER A 541 5.30 48.44 2.49
CA SER A 541 5.40 48.13 3.93
C SER A 541 5.56 46.63 4.16
N GLN A 542 6.78 46.12 4.01
CA GLN A 542 7.44 45.07 4.82
C GLN A 542 8.71 44.63 4.08
N GLN A 543 9.78 45.40 4.30
CA GLN A 543 11.11 45.07 3.82
C GLN A 543 11.84 44.41 4.99
N THR A 544 11.80 43.08 5.06
CA THR A 544 12.65 42.28 5.96
C THR A 544 13.33 41.18 5.15
N SER A 545 14.26 41.57 4.28
CA SER A 545 15.15 40.66 3.56
C SER A 545 16.59 40.98 3.96
N ILE A 546 17.31 40.02 4.56
CA ILE A 546 18.70 40.21 5.03
C ILE A 546 19.72 39.93 3.90
N LEU A 547 19.27 39.84 2.64
CA LEU A 547 20.18 39.74 1.51
C LEU A 547 20.74 41.14 1.19
N THR A 548 22.04 41.36 1.42
CA THR A 548 22.75 42.53 0.89
C THR A 548 22.98 42.32 -0.59
N VAL A 549 22.03 42.75 -1.40
CA VAL A 549 22.13 42.79 -2.86
C VAL A 549 22.89 44.06 -3.28
N ALA A 550 23.67 43.98 -4.36
CA ALA A 550 24.31 45.17 -4.94
C ALA A 550 23.22 46.20 -5.35
N GLU A 551 23.50 47.50 -5.21
CA GLU A 551 22.52 48.60 -5.37
C GLU A 551 21.75 48.58 -6.71
N ASP A 552 22.26 47.91 -7.74
CA ASP A 552 21.67 47.82 -9.08
C ASP A 552 20.90 46.50 -9.34
N THR A 553 20.66 45.67 -8.32
CA THR A 553 19.98 44.37 -8.48
C THR A 553 18.46 44.53 -8.47
N GLU A 554 17.79 44.18 -9.56
CA GLU A 554 16.33 44.27 -9.67
C GLU A 554 15.65 43.08 -8.96
N ILE A 555 14.72 43.39 -8.05
CA ILE A 555 14.07 42.43 -7.14
C ILE A 555 12.63 42.21 -7.58
N VAL A 556 12.24 40.93 -7.72
CA VAL A 556 10.85 40.53 -7.98
C VAL A 556 10.34 39.76 -6.76
N VAL A 557 9.29 40.28 -6.10
CA VAL A 557 8.65 39.64 -4.94
C VAL A 557 7.34 38.97 -5.36
N ILE A 558 7.16 37.70 -4.98
CA ILE A 558 6.01 36.87 -5.33
C ILE A 558 5.37 36.30 -4.07
N PRO A 559 4.10 36.61 -3.76
CA PRO A 559 3.39 36.02 -2.62
C PRO A 559 2.91 34.58 -2.90
N GLN A 560 2.84 33.75 -1.87
CA GLN A 560 2.45 32.33 -1.95
C GLN A 560 1.05 32.13 -2.53
N THR A 561 0.12 33.04 -2.30
CA THR A 561 -1.25 32.96 -2.84
C THR A 561 -1.27 32.91 -4.37
N TRP A 562 -0.25 33.46 -5.03
CA TRP A 562 -0.03 33.31 -6.48
C TRP A 562 0.50 31.92 -6.84
N TYR A 563 1.44 31.38 -6.07
CA TYR A 563 1.98 30.04 -6.31
C TYR A 563 0.90 28.95 -6.13
N SER A 564 0.09 29.00 -5.06
CA SER A 564 -0.92 27.96 -4.76
C SER A 564 -2.14 28.00 -5.70
N THR A 565 -2.56 29.18 -6.14
CA THR A 565 -3.79 29.34 -6.95
C THR A 565 -3.51 29.39 -8.46
N LYS A 566 -2.28 29.71 -8.87
CA LYS A 566 -1.91 30.04 -10.26
C LYS A 566 -0.55 29.46 -10.70
N GLN A 567 -0.29 28.18 -10.39
CA GLN A 567 1.00 27.51 -10.68
C GLN A 567 1.47 27.61 -12.15
N GLN A 568 0.57 27.58 -13.14
CA GLN A 568 0.94 27.72 -14.55
C GLN A 568 1.39 29.15 -14.91
N GLU A 569 0.79 30.17 -14.30
CA GLU A 569 1.17 31.57 -14.50
C GLU A 569 2.47 31.88 -13.75
N PHE A 570 2.70 31.26 -12.59
CA PHE A 570 3.96 31.35 -11.83
C PHE A 570 5.18 30.96 -12.66
N GLN A 571 5.08 29.86 -13.44
CA GLN A 571 6.16 29.40 -14.32
C GLN A 571 6.49 30.39 -15.43
N GLN A 572 5.52 31.21 -15.85
CA GLN A 572 5.72 32.25 -16.86
C GLN A 572 6.38 33.50 -16.25
N VAL A 573 6.05 33.85 -15.00
CA VAL A 573 6.66 34.98 -14.27
C VAL A 573 8.16 34.77 -14.05
N VAL A 574 8.62 33.53 -13.87
CA VAL A 574 10.07 33.23 -13.77
C VAL A 574 10.83 33.72 -15.00
N ASN A 575 10.22 33.64 -16.19
CA ASN A 575 10.83 34.11 -17.43
C ASN A 575 10.85 35.63 -17.57
N THR A 576 10.05 36.36 -16.79
CA THR A 576 10.03 37.83 -16.79
C THR A 576 11.04 38.45 -15.83
N ILE A 577 11.69 37.64 -14.98
CA ILE A 577 12.70 38.14 -14.03
C ILE A 577 13.91 38.66 -14.81
N PRO A 578 14.45 39.84 -14.49
CA PRO A 578 15.64 40.40 -15.13
C PRO A 578 16.84 39.45 -15.08
N GLN A 579 17.77 39.61 -16.03
CA GLN A 579 18.98 38.79 -16.09
C GLN A 579 19.85 39.04 -14.85
N ASN A 580 20.33 37.97 -14.20
CA ASN A 580 21.00 37.99 -12.89
C ASN A 580 20.15 38.55 -11.73
N GLY A 581 18.82 38.53 -11.86
CA GLY A 581 17.90 39.05 -10.86
C GLY A 581 17.76 38.19 -9.60
N VAL A 582 17.09 38.76 -8.60
CA VAL A 582 16.70 38.03 -7.37
C VAL A 582 15.19 37.86 -7.34
N CYS A 583 14.76 36.61 -7.17
CA CYS A 583 13.36 36.24 -6.96
C CYS A 583 13.13 36.02 -5.47
N ILE A 584 12.22 36.78 -4.86
CA ILE A 584 11.78 36.54 -3.48
C ILE A 584 10.40 35.89 -3.51
N LEU A 585 10.28 34.74 -2.85
CA LEU A 585 9.05 33.97 -2.68
C LEU A 585 8.64 34.04 -1.21
N GLU A 586 7.52 34.70 -0.92
CA GLU A 586 7.03 34.87 0.44
C GLU A 586 5.80 34.00 0.70
N ALA A 587 5.88 33.13 1.70
CA ALA A 587 4.82 32.23 2.13
C ALA A 587 4.43 32.47 3.60
N ASP A 588 3.13 32.45 3.85
CA ASP A 588 2.56 32.57 5.19
C ASP A 588 2.54 31.22 5.94
N ASP A 589 2.94 30.13 5.28
CA ASP A 589 3.06 28.77 5.83
C ASP A 589 4.15 27.99 5.06
N LEU A 590 4.39 26.73 5.41
CA LEU A 590 5.29 25.82 4.70
C LEU A 590 4.95 25.75 3.21
N ILE A 591 5.99 25.73 2.36
CA ILE A 591 5.87 25.68 0.89
C ILE A 591 6.61 24.48 0.32
N SER A 592 6.03 23.86 -0.71
CA SER A 592 6.64 22.78 -1.49
C SER A 592 6.55 23.06 -2.99
N PHE A 593 7.68 22.88 -3.67
CA PHE A 593 7.83 23.11 -5.10
C PHE A 593 7.68 21.82 -5.89
N ASN A 594 6.96 21.86 -7.01
CA ASN A 594 6.83 20.70 -7.90
C ASN A 594 7.87 20.73 -9.03
N ARG A 595 8.04 19.58 -9.70
CA ARG A 595 8.98 19.38 -10.81
C ARG A 595 8.87 20.44 -11.91
N LYS A 596 7.66 20.88 -12.25
CA LYS A 596 7.46 21.90 -13.30
C LYS A 596 7.99 23.27 -12.88
N THR A 597 7.87 23.60 -11.60
CA THR A 597 8.45 24.83 -11.03
C THR A 597 9.96 24.80 -11.08
N PHE A 598 10.59 23.70 -10.67
CA PHE A 598 12.04 23.58 -10.72
C PHE A 598 12.58 23.46 -12.14
N ALA A 599 11.79 22.92 -13.09
CA ALA A 599 12.11 22.98 -14.51
C ALA A 599 12.15 24.45 -15.00
N ALA A 600 11.21 25.29 -14.57
CA ALA A 600 11.24 26.72 -14.88
C ALA A 600 12.48 27.42 -14.26
N PHE A 601 12.82 27.08 -13.01
CA PHE A 601 14.02 27.61 -12.35
C PHE A 601 15.31 27.16 -13.06
N SER A 602 15.35 25.92 -13.53
CA SER A 602 16.53 25.36 -14.22
C SER A 602 16.84 26.04 -15.56
N ASN A 603 15.83 26.66 -16.19
CA ASN A 603 16.03 27.47 -17.40
C ASN A 603 16.62 28.85 -17.12
N ARG A 604 16.70 29.25 -15.84
CA ARG A 604 17.18 30.55 -15.37
C ARG A 604 18.24 30.39 -14.30
N THR A 605 19.34 29.75 -14.68
CA THR A 605 20.51 29.54 -13.80
C THR A 605 21.18 30.85 -13.36
N ASP A 606 20.81 31.99 -13.95
CA ASP A 606 21.28 33.32 -13.57
C ASP A 606 20.54 33.90 -12.35
N ILE A 607 19.40 33.35 -11.95
CA ILE A 607 18.57 33.91 -10.87
C ILE A 607 18.96 33.33 -9.51
N THR A 608 18.99 34.18 -8.48
CA THR A 608 19.00 33.74 -7.07
C THR A 608 17.57 33.70 -6.53
N TYR A 609 17.18 32.60 -5.89
CA TYR A 609 15.85 32.45 -5.30
C TYR A 609 15.93 32.54 -3.78
N VAL A 610 15.24 33.51 -3.20
CA VAL A 610 15.07 33.68 -1.75
C VAL A 610 13.68 33.18 -1.39
N ILE A 611 13.60 32.19 -0.51
CA ILE A 611 12.33 31.62 -0.04
C ILE A 611 12.14 32.03 1.41
N ILE A 612 11.09 32.79 1.67
CA ILE A 612 10.65 33.23 3.00
C ILE A 612 9.37 32.47 3.34
N TYR A 613 9.31 31.83 4.51
CA TYR A 613 8.15 31.04 4.92
C TYR A 613 7.99 31.02 6.44
N LYS A 614 6.78 30.76 6.94
CA LYS A 614 6.51 30.62 8.38
C LYS A 614 6.51 29.16 8.82
N TRP A 615 7.15 28.88 9.95
CA TRP A 615 7.15 27.57 10.60
C TRP A 615 7.21 27.74 12.12
N ASN A 616 6.37 27.01 12.86
CA ASN A 616 6.29 27.10 14.33
C ASN A 616 6.14 28.52 14.89
N GLY A 617 5.38 29.39 14.20
CA GLY A 617 5.14 30.78 14.62
C GLY A 617 6.28 31.77 14.32
N ASN A 618 7.36 31.30 13.69
CA ASN A 618 8.55 32.07 13.33
C ASN A 618 8.67 32.19 11.81
N THR A 619 9.28 33.29 11.32
CA THR A 619 9.55 33.49 9.88
C THR A 619 10.99 33.11 9.56
N TYR A 620 11.19 32.28 8.55
CA TYR A 620 12.50 31.79 8.12
C TYR A 620 12.78 32.18 6.68
N GLN A 621 14.06 32.42 6.37
CA GLN A 621 14.59 32.68 5.04
C GLN A 621 15.59 31.60 4.66
N THR A 622 15.46 31.01 3.47
CA THR A 622 16.48 30.17 2.84
C THR A 622 16.78 30.66 1.42
N VAL A 623 17.98 30.40 0.90
CA VAL A 623 18.44 30.97 -0.37
C VAL A 623 19.01 29.89 -1.26
N ILE A 624 18.43 29.73 -2.45
CA ILE A 624 18.99 28.93 -3.54
C ILE A 624 19.85 29.88 -4.39
N PRO A 625 21.19 29.71 -4.40
CA PRO A 625 22.06 30.61 -5.13
C PRO A 625 21.92 30.42 -6.65
N ALA A 626 22.17 31.50 -7.41
CA ALA A 626 22.30 31.42 -8.86
C ALA A 626 23.35 30.36 -9.27
N GLY A 627 23.03 29.60 -10.31
CA GLY A 627 23.87 28.53 -10.86
C GLY A 627 23.67 27.16 -10.21
N TYR A 628 22.85 27.06 -9.16
CA TYR A 628 22.56 25.78 -8.52
C TYR A 628 21.72 24.86 -9.43
N PRO A 629 22.03 23.55 -9.55
CA PRO A 629 21.25 22.59 -10.33
C PRO A 629 19.95 22.26 -9.61
N VAL A 630 18.97 23.16 -9.68
CA VAL A 630 17.71 23.07 -8.91
C VAL A 630 16.93 21.78 -9.13
N MET A 631 17.11 21.08 -10.25
CA MET A 631 16.43 19.80 -10.48
C MET A 631 16.91 18.68 -9.55
N ASP A 632 18.13 18.78 -9.02
CA ASP A 632 18.73 17.80 -8.09
C ASP A 632 18.11 17.90 -6.67
N LEU A 633 17.32 18.95 -6.41
CA LEU A 633 16.63 19.16 -5.14
C LEU A 633 15.27 18.43 -5.06
N LEU A 634 14.82 17.83 -6.15
CA LEU A 634 13.54 17.12 -6.19
C LEU A 634 13.69 15.72 -5.58
N ASN A 635 12.73 15.31 -4.75
CA ASN A 635 12.58 13.92 -4.35
C ASN A 635 12.08 13.04 -5.51
N GLU A 636 11.92 11.74 -5.27
CA GLU A 636 11.49 10.75 -6.26
C GLU A 636 10.12 11.09 -6.88
N ASP A 637 9.21 11.64 -6.08
CA ASP A 637 7.88 12.12 -6.52
C ASP A 637 7.94 13.44 -7.31
N GLY A 638 9.11 14.06 -7.41
CA GLY A 638 9.30 15.33 -8.13
C GLY A 638 8.89 16.56 -7.32
N TYR A 639 9.08 16.56 -6.00
CA TYR A 639 8.79 17.68 -5.11
C TYR A 639 9.99 18.09 -4.25
N CYS A 640 10.03 19.36 -3.83
CA CYS A 640 11.03 19.90 -2.92
C CYS A 640 10.38 20.85 -1.89
N GLY A 641 10.40 20.47 -0.62
CA GLY A 641 9.86 21.28 0.48
C GLY A 641 10.85 22.31 1.03
N CYS A 642 10.37 23.41 1.60
CA CYS A 642 11.24 24.42 2.23
C CYS A 642 12.05 23.91 3.43
N LEU A 643 11.54 22.94 4.19
CA LEU A 643 12.31 22.31 5.27
C LEU A 643 13.48 21.46 4.73
N TYR A 644 13.31 20.88 3.53
CA TYR A 644 14.42 20.22 2.86
C TYR A 644 15.42 21.26 2.35
N LEU A 645 14.96 22.37 1.77
CA LEU A 645 15.85 23.49 1.40
C LEU A 645 16.67 24.00 2.59
N ASN A 646 16.10 24.04 3.80
CA ASN A 646 16.88 24.35 5.00
C ASN A 646 18.01 23.36 5.26
N SER A 647 17.75 22.07 5.09
CA SER A 647 18.78 21.04 5.28
C SER A 647 19.91 21.16 4.26
N VAL A 648 19.62 21.75 3.09
CA VAL A 648 20.58 21.91 1.98
C VAL A 648 21.35 23.24 2.07
N PHE A 649 20.66 24.35 2.33
CA PHE A 649 21.21 25.71 2.23
C PHE A 649 21.33 26.42 3.59
N GLY A 650 20.84 25.79 4.67
CA GLY A 650 20.59 26.48 5.93
C GLY A 650 19.37 27.41 5.85
N SER A 651 19.05 28.03 6.99
CA SER A 651 18.00 29.04 7.08
C SER A 651 18.32 30.08 8.13
N THR A 652 17.87 31.32 7.91
CA THR A 652 17.99 32.43 8.85
C THR A 652 16.61 32.78 9.41
N LEU A 653 16.52 32.92 10.73
CA LEU A 653 15.33 33.46 11.40
C LEU A 653 15.24 34.96 11.10
N ILE A 654 14.08 35.44 10.65
CA ILE A 654 13.84 36.85 10.33
C ILE A 654 12.59 37.35 11.09
N ASP A 655 12.63 38.61 11.53
CA ASP A 655 11.55 39.26 12.30
C ASP A 655 10.44 39.83 11.41
#